data_AF-U5QDW6-F1
#
_entry.id   AF-U5QDW6-F1
#
_cell.length_a   1.000
_cell.length_b   1.000
_cell.length_c   1.000
_cell.angle_alpha   90.00
_cell.angle_beta   90.00
_cell.angle_gamma   90.00
#
_symmetry.space_group_name_H-M   'P 1'
#
loop_
_entity.id
_entity.type
_entity.pdbx_description
1 polymer ?
#
loop_
_entity_poly.entity_id
_entity_poly.type
_entity_poly.pdbx_seq_one_letter_code
_entity_poly.pdbx_strand_id
1 'polypeptide(L)'
;MLRKAVLPLLASLLFVPAARAETDLSGWLTRLQVALQERGLLLEDAKQIRLEVSHGGRIERFSIEDPARPLDNQVLTADYLARLKPFEPLPEDLIAARAVVQLQLDRGKILQTSVRPQTTFLGLAFGDSVRDDKSTLRLRGWFNPQLRTTDLRFNDAITEIAAKPVSRYDDVFAVLQDHRPGETVSLGILRDKKPLTVPVTLSSSESRNFAANSLALPSEESALTPLEPTFRTLSEAYLGWGNVTAAERQGSQLAIALGPVSDRRRLAENASALLARLRPLGIGQLLIRTEGWDGFQRWQLTVGNSLPTQIVAIPAQQASKLPAGTLIPVELQVPEDRLLEDGEEPEVTGRLISAIDDERGVPIVRASSPVGGRLTLLARQNRRLELTSLANVPVSGSSSPLPAYEQLVTRQKATLDFSTQLRPFIRTGELLGVPLKADVTLPPVESVKPWLLDTSLPVASLPAQKPDPKLARTAYAAARAQIAAGDWKKAQTSLETSLASSPSEQARAALTWLYEQQGEQWLRLNDPPLALRYLEAAQRLGSRQPALGCAYAALVDQNDALLSDEQLQYLRRRVQQLDLRLQDCPSGIGAYWPPAAPTVAGNYFPSVVYDYYTASYAANLNLGGPSLFDSLLILNYTSPIVGRDQIKGRTVTAYGASGSGKRAVVVRLRDPVRLFVAGTADPKEAEAVWRAAGQWQQAGEGLLHILPAATPEEADLVVYLTNRPNLDTLGAVTASTLSLRPRDFNNFLQLPLVEINVSSLRAFQDADRPRLIEMVALKQLGYALGLRGASDDAQDAMYTEFNGTTALSERDKTTLKMVFERRPDISRPIWSDQSQGAPQATGLQPE
;
A
#
# COMPACT_ATOMS: atom_id res chain seq x y z
N MET A 1 -61.34 -26.34 -30.17
CA MET A 1 -61.10 -27.55 -29.33
C MET A 1 -59.66 -28.08 -29.36
N LEU A 2 -58.74 -27.62 -30.23
CA LEU A 2 -57.32 -28.05 -30.23
C LEU A 2 -56.40 -27.41 -29.17
N ARG A 3 -56.85 -26.41 -28.40
CA ARG A 3 -56.02 -25.76 -27.36
C ARG A 3 -55.96 -26.48 -26.00
N LYS A 4 -56.77 -27.51 -25.76
CA LYS A 4 -56.83 -28.21 -24.46
C LYS A 4 -56.07 -29.55 -24.40
N ALA A 5 -55.52 -30.04 -25.51
CA ALA A 5 -54.84 -31.34 -25.55
C ALA A 5 -53.30 -31.26 -25.59
N VAL A 6 -52.70 -30.09 -25.86
CA VAL A 6 -51.24 -29.97 -26.06
C VAL A 6 -50.49 -29.57 -24.78
N LEU A 7 -51.14 -28.90 -23.83
CA LEU A 7 -50.51 -28.50 -22.57
C LEU A 7 -50.11 -29.66 -21.64
N PRO A 8 -50.86 -30.77 -21.52
CA PRO A 8 -50.46 -31.90 -20.67
C PRO A 8 -49.33 -32.75 -21.26
N LEU A 9 -49.11 -32.69 -22.58
CA LEU A 9 -48.06 -33.46 -23.26
C LEU A 9 -46.68 -32.78 -23.20
N LEU A 10 -46.63 -31.44 -23.05
CA LEU A 10 -45.39 -30.72 -22.78
C LEU A 10 -44.96 -30.83 -21.31
N ALA A 11 -45.89 -31.06 -20.39
CA ALA A 11 -45.59 -31.25 -18.97
C ALA A 11 -44.94 -32.63 -18.66
N SER A 12 -45.06 -33.60 -19.57
CA SER A 12 -44.54 -34.96 -19.37
C SER A 12 -43.13 -35.20 -19.96
N LEU A 13 -42.59 -34.25 -20.73
CA LEU A 13 -41.21 -34.31 -21.26
C LEU A 13 -40.17 -33.59 -20.37
N LEU A 14 -40.58 -33.04 -19.21
CA LEU A 14 -39.73 -32.24 -18.32
C LEU A 14 -39.40 -32.92 -16.98
N PHE A 15 -39.77 -34.18 -16.76
CA PHE A 15 -39.37 -34.91 -15.54
C PHE A 15 -38.05 -35.66 -15.74
N VAL A 16 -36.96 -34.92 -15.77
CA VAL A 16 -35.63 -35.42 -15.38
C VAL A 16 -35.48 -35.15 -13.87
N PRO A 17 -34.87 -36.04 -13.07
CA PRO A 17 -34.73 -35.82 -11.62
C PRO A 17 -34.04 -34.47 -11.33
N ALA A 18 -34.77 -33.57 -10.68
CA ALA A 18 -34.50 -32.13 -10.63
C ALA A 18 -33.14 -31.71 -10.04
N ALA A 19 -32.50 -32.54 -9.23
CA ALA A 19 -31.29 -32.12 -8.52
C ALA A 19 -29.97 -32.33 -9.28
N ARG A 20 -29.93 -33.22 -10.29
CA ARG A 20 -28.69 -33.51 -11.05
C ARG A 20 -28.65 -32.84 -12.42
N ALA A 21 -29.82 -32.66 -13.05
CA ALA A 21 -29.95 -31.99 -14.34
C ALA A 21 -29.70 -30.47 -14.24
N GLU A 22 -29.89 -29.85 -13.07
CA GLU A 22 -29.72 -28.40 -12.90
C GLU A 22 -28.26 -27.92 -12.98
N THR A 23 -27.28 -28.81 -12.85
CA THR A 23 -25.84 -28.47 -12.80
C THR A 23 -25.04 -29.02 -13.98
N ASP A 24 -25.66 -29.77 -14.89
CA ASP A 24 -24.99 -30.27 -16.09
C ASP A 24 -25.18 -29.33 -17.31
N LEU A 25 -24.39 -29.57 -18.36
CA LEU A 25 -24.43 -28.77 -19.58
C LEU A 25 -25.84 -28.74 -20.21
N SER A 26 -26.60 -29.83 -20.10
CA SER A 26 -27.94 -29.96 -20.69
C SER A 26 -28.96 -29.07 -19.98
N GLY A 27 -28.97 -29.04 -18.65
CA GLY A 27 -29.84 -28.14 -17.89
C GLY A 27 -29.45 -26.66 -18.05
N TRP A 28 -28.16 -26.38 -18.19
CA TRP A 28 -27.69 -25.04 -18.53
C TRP A 28 -28.20 -24.58 -19.91
N LEU A 29 -28.05 -25.40 -20.95
CA LEU A 29 -28.52 -25.11 -22.31
C LEU A 29 -30.03 -24.88 -22.38
N THR A 30 -30.80 -25.64 -21.61
CA THR A 30 -32.27 -25.48 -21.52
C THR A 30 -32.65 -24.10 -21.00
N ARG A 31 -31.94 -23.58 -19.99
CA ARG A 31 -32.18 -22.23 -19.44
C ARG A 31 -31.78 -21.12 -20.41
N LEU A 32 -30.66 -21.29 -21.10
CA LEU A 32 -30.24 -20.37 -22.17
C LEU A 32 -31.31 -20.28 -23.27
N GLN A 33 -31.88 -21.42 -23.66
CA GLN A 33 -32.96 -21.48 -24.64
C GLN A 33 -34.20 -20.70 -24.20
N VAL A 34 -34.63 -20.86 -22.96
CA VAL A 34 -35.77 -20.09 -22.41
C VAL A 34 -35.47 -18.59 -22.43
N ALA A 35 -34.27 -18.17 -22.00
CA ALA A 35 -33.88 -16.76 -21.98
C ALA A 35 -33.84 -16.12 -23.38
N LEU A 36 -33.38 -16.85 -24.40
CA LEU A 36 -33.37 -16.40 -25.79
C LEU A 36 -34.81 -16.31 -26.36
N GLN A 37 -35.66 -17.30 -26.05
CA GLN A 37 -37.07 -17.31 -26.48
C GLN A 37 -37.88 -16.14 -25.89
N GLU A 38 -37.66 -15.77 -24.63
CA GLU A 38 -38.30 -14.59 -23.99
C GLU A 38 -38.01 -13.27 -24.72
N ARG A 39 -36.97 -13.24 -25.57
CA ARG A 39 -36.55 -12.06 -26.35
C ARG A 39 -36.88 -12.16 -27.83
N GLY A 40 -37.63 -13.20 -28.25
CA GLY A 40 -37.98 -13.41 -29.65
C GLY A 40 -36.82 -13.90 -30.52
N LEU A 41 -35.71 -14.34 -29.91
CA LEU A 41 -34.63 -15.03 -30.59
C LEU A 41 -34.95 -16.53 -30.59
N LEU A 42 -35.39 -17.03 -31.72
CA LEU A 42 -35.70 -18.44 -31.91
C LEU A 42 -34.41 -19.21 -32.23
N LEU A 43 -33.98 -20.06 -31.30
CA LEU A 43 -32.82 -20.96 -31.47
C LEU A 43 -32.92 -21.87 -32.70
N GLU A 44 -34.13 -22.05 -33.23
CA GLU A 44 -34.41 -22.83 -34.43
C GLU A 44 -33.86 -22.23 -35.72
N ASP A 45 -33.55 -20.94 -35.73
CA ASP A 45 -32.96 -20.25 -36.87
C ASP A 45 -31.41 -20.18 -36.81
N ALA A 46 -30.83 -20.44 -35.64
CA ALA A 46 -29.38 -20.46 -35.47
C ALA A 46 -28.79 -21.77 -36.02
N LYS A 47 -27.74 -21.69 -36.85
CA LYS A 47 -26.96 -22.88 -37.23
C LYS A 47 -25.84 -23.19 -36.26
N GLN A 48 -25.27 -22.15 -35.65
CA GLN A 48 -24.16 -22.30 -34.73
C GLN A 48 -24.26 -21.27 -33.60
N ILE A 49 -24.04 -21.73 -32.37
CA ILE A 49 -23.81 -20.87 -31.22
C ILE A 49 -22.38 -21.09 -30.75
N ARG A 50 -21.67 -19.99 -30.51
CA ARG A 50 -20.34 -20.00 -29.93
C ARG A 50 -20.37 -19.28 -28.58
N LEU A 51 -19.89 -19.99 -27.57
CA LEU A 51 -19.75 -19.50 -26.21
C LEU A 51 -18.27 -19.45 -25.89
N GLU A 52 -17.80 -18.31 -25.42
CA GLU A 52 -16.47 -18.16 -24.84
C GLU A 52 -16.65 -18.08 -23.32
N VAL A 53 -16.20 -19.13 -22.65
CA VAL A 53 -16.34 -19.27 -21.20
C VAL A 53 -14.98 -18.97 -20.56
N SER A 54 -14.95 -18.02 -19.63
CA SER A 54 -13.79 -17.67 -18.83
C SER A 54 -13.32 -18.84 -17.97
N HIS A 55 -12.11 -18.71 -17.48
CA HIS A 55 -11.67 -19.47 -16.32
C HIS A 55 -12.57 -19.08 -15.12
N GLY A 56 -13.20 -20.05 -14.46
CA GLY A 56 -14.23 -19.78 -13.43
C GLY A 56 -15.68 -19.92 -13.92
N GLY A 57 -15.89 -20.16 -15.21
CA GLY A 57 -17.21 -20.49 -15.75
C GLY A 57 -18.11 -19.29 -16.05
N ARG A 58 -17.56 -18.08 -16.17
CA ARG A 58 -18.33 -16.92 -16.62
C ARG A 58 -18.39 -16.91 -18.15
N ILE A 59 -19.56 -16.66 -18.73
CA ILE A 59 -19.67 -16.48 -20.19
C ILE A 59 -19.16 -15.07 -20.49
N GLU A 60 -18.02 -14.98 -21.18
CA GLU A 60 -17.42 -13.69 -21.57
C GLU A 60 -17.98 -13.21 -22.89
N ARG A 61 -18.32 -14.14 -23.78
CA ARG A 61 -18.88 -13.84 -25.09
C ARG A 61 -19.87 -14.89 -25.54
N PHE A 62 -20.89 -14.40 -26.21
CA PHE A 62 -21.92 -15.18 -26.86
C PHE A 62 -22.07 -14.66 -28.30
N SER A 63 -21.98 -15.55 -29.28
CA SER A 63 -22.28 -15.22 -30.68
C SER A 63 -23.15 -16.29 -31.31
N ILE A 64 -24.08 -15.85 -32.16
CA ILE A 64 -24.92 -16.71 -32.99
C ILE A 64 -24.52 -16.49 -34.44
N GLU A 65 -24.22 -17.56 -35.16
CA GLU A 65 -23.97 -17.52 -36.59
C GLU A 65 -25.25 -17.96 -37.33
N ASP A 66 -25.87 -17.01 -38.02
CA ASP A 66 -27.01 -17.22 -38.92
C ASP A 66 -26.60 -16.86 -40.36
N PRO A 67 -26.47 -17.82 -41.28
CA PRO A 67 -26.08 -17.55 -42.65
C PRO A 67 -27.19 -16.92 -43.51
N ALA A 68 -28.46 -16.94 -43.09
CA ALA A 68 -29.57 -16.37 -43.86
C ALA A 68 -29.76 -14.87 -43.57
N ARG A 69 -29.22 -14.38 -42.46
CA ARG A 69 -29.19 -12.96 -42.10
C ARG A 69 -27.81 -12.62 -41.56
N PRO A 70 -26.89 -12.08 -42.39
CA PRO A 70 -25.71 -11.40 -41.88
C PRO A 70 -26.17 -10.10 -41.22
N LEU A 71 -26.79 -10.21 -40.05
CA LEU A 71 -26.94 -9.10 -39.12
C LEU A 71 -25.52 -8.80 -38.64
N ASP A 72 -25.03 -7.61 -38.92
CA ASP A 72 -23.76 -7.10 -38.38
C ASP A 72 -23.56 -7.58 -36.95
N ASN A 73 -22.60 -8.50 -36.79
CA ASN A 73 -22.16 -9.17 -35.57
C ASN A 73 -22.75 -8.59 -34.27
N GLN A 74 -23.96 -8.98 -33.90
CA GLN A 74 -24.47 -8.72 -32.56
C GLN A 74 -23.75 -9.65 -31.59
N VAL A 75 -22.51 -9.28 -31.26
CA VAL A 75 -21.91 -9.64 -29.98
C VAL A 75 -22.82 -9.02 -28.93
N LEU A 76 -23.64 -9.84 -28.28
CA LEU A 76 -24.32 -9.37 -27.07
C LEU A 76 -23.20 -8.97 -26.09
N THR A 77 -23.18 -7.68 -25.74
CA THR A 77 -22.10 -7.10 -24.92
C THR A 77 -22.05 -7.77 -23.54
N ALA A 78 -20.87 -7.73 -22.90
CA ALA A 78 -20.68 -8.26 -21.55
C ALA A 78 -21.73 -7.73 -20.54
N ASP A 79 -22.22 -6.51 -20.72
CA ASP A 79 -23.31 -5.89 -19.94
C ASP A 79 -24.65 -6.62 -20.02
N TYR A 80 -24.96 -7.25 -21.17
CA TYR A 80 -26.15 -8.07 -21.32
C TYR A 80 -25.98 -9.42 -20.62
N LEU A 81 -24.81 -10.05 -20.80
CA LEU A 81 -24.46 -11.32 -20.15
C LEU A 81 -24.36 -11.18 -18.63
N ALA A 82 -23.92 -10.03 -18.11
CA ALA A 82 -23.84 -9.73 -16.69
C ALA A 82 -25.22 -9.56 -16.00
N ARG A 83 -26.29 -9.29 -16.77
CA ARG A 83 -27.67 -9.18 -16.26
C ARG A 83 -28.41 -10.52 -16.23
N LEU A 84 -27.94 -11.50 -16.99
CA LEU A 84 -28.32 -12.88 -16.75
C LEU A 84 -27.67 -13.23 -15.40
N LYS A 85 -28.46 -13.55 -14.37
CA LYS A 85 -27.92 -14.01 -13.07
C LYS A 85 -26.79 -15.00 -13.35
N PRO A 86 -25.61 -14.88 -12.71
CA PRO A 86 -24.50 -15.78 -12.97
C PRO A 86 -25.01 -17.22 -12.85
N PHE A 87 -24.85 -17.97 -13.93
CA PHE A 87 -25.27 -19.36 -14.00
C PHE A 87 -24.27 -20.19 -13.20
N GLU A 88 -24.42 -20.17 -11.87
CA GLU A 88 -23.58 -20.94 -10.96
C GLU A 88 -24.26 -22.22 -10.47
N PRO A 89 -23.53 -23.35 -10.44
CA PRO A 89 -22.22 -23.58 -11.05
C PRO A 89 -22.34 -24.04 -12.52
N LEU A 90 -21.36 -23.66 -13.36
CA LEU A 90 -21.12 -24.42 -14.59
C LEU A 90 -20.57 -25.82 -14.23
N PRO A 91 -20.72 -26.81 -15.12
CA PRO A 91 -20.04 -28.09 -14.99
C PRO A 91 -18.52 -27.93 -14.74
N GLU A 92 -17.94 -28.68 -13.80
CA GLU A 92 -16.52 -28.56 -13.39
C GLU A 92 -15.53 -28.73 -14.57
N ASP A 93 -15.90 -29.52 -15.58
CA ASP A 93 -15.17 -29.74 -16.81
C ASP A 93 -15.07 -28.49 -17.71
N LEU A 94 -15.98 -27.52 -17.54
CA LEU A 94 -15.92 -26.20 -18.20
C LEU A 94 -15.19 -25.14 -17.37
N ILE A 95 -15.04 -25.35 -16.05
CA ILE A 95 -14.38 -24.39 -15.14
C ILE A 95 -12.85 -24.50 -15.25
N ALA A 96 -12.34 -25.70 -15.52
CA ALA A 96 -10.90 -26.02 -15.48
C ALA A 96 -10.08 -25.43 -16.65
N ALA A 97 -10.71 -25.02 -17.75
CA ALA A 97 -10.03 -24.40 -18.88
C ALA A 97 -10.92 -23.36 -19.56
N ARG A 98 -10.32 -22.26 -20.05
CA ARG A 98 -11.03 -21.37 -20.97
C ARG A 98 -11.45 -22.22 -22.18
N ALA A 99 -12.75 -22.39 -22.37
CA ALA A 99 -13.31 -23.31 -23.35
C ALA A 99 -14.09 -22.52 -24.39
N VAL A 100 -13.88 -22.88 -25.65
CA VAL A 100 -14.82 -22.50 -26.69
C VAL A 100 -15.81 -23.64 -26.83
N VAL A 101 -17.05 -23.40 -26.42
CA VAL A 101 -18.15 -24.33 -26.64
C VAL A 101 -18.81 -23.92 -27.94
N GLN A 102 -18.68 -24.76 -28.96
CA GLN A 102 -19.43 -24.63 -30.20
C GLN A 102 -20.59 -25.61 -30.17
N LEU A 103 -21.79 -25.08 -30.37
CA LEU A 103 -23.02 -25.84 -30.47
C LEU A 103 -23.48 -25.75 -31.93
N GLN A 104 -23.45 -26.86 -32.63
CA GLN A 104 -24.12 -26.97 -33.92
C GLN A 104 -25.59 -27.30 -33.69
N LEU A 105 -26.45 -26.56 -34.37
CA LEU A 105 -27.89 -26.64 -34.20
C LEU A 105 -28.54 -27.01 -35.54
N ASP A 106 -29.59 -27.83 -35.47
CA ASP A 106 -30.52 -28.05 -36.57
C ASP A 106 -31.94 -27.95 -36.04
N ARG A 107 -32.67 -26.93 -36.50
CA ARG A 107 -34.03 -26.59 -36.06
C ARG A 107 -34.13 -26.52 -34.53
N GLY A 108 -33.12 -25.91 -33.89
CA GLY A 108 -33.11 -25.65 -32.46
C GLY A 108 -32.73 -26.85 -31.61
N LYS A 109 -32.39 -27.99 -32.22
CA LYS A 109 -31.81 -29.14 -31.54
C LYS A 109 -30.29 -29.10 -31.68
N ILE A 110 -29.59 -29.36 -30.60
CA ILE A 110 -28.13 -29.49 -30.59
C ILE A 110 -27.78 -30.81 -31.28
N LEU A 111 -27.16 -30.71 -32.45
CA LEU A 111 -26.64 -31.85 -33.19
C LEU A 111 -25.29 -32.29 -32.63
N GLN A 112 -24.44 -31.31 -32.31
CA GLN A 112 -23.08 -31.57 -31.87
C GLN A 112 -22.62 -30.45 -30.94
N THR A 113 -22.12 -30.86 -29.78
CA THR A 113 -21.35 -29.99 -28.89
C THR A 113 -19.88 -30.33 -29.12
N SER A 114 -19.09 -29.35 -29.56
CA SER A 114 -17.64 -29.46 -29.46
C SER A 114 -17.14 -28.50 -28.40
N VAL A 115 -16.59 -29.05 -27.32
CA VAL A 115 -15.81 -28.29 -26.35
C VAL A 115 -14.37 -28.39 -26.81
N ARG A 116 -13.80 -27.27 -27.28
CA ARG A 116 -12.36 -27.20 -27.57
C ARG A 116 -11.67 -26.58 -26.35
N PRO A 117 -11.03 -27.37 -25.48
CA PRO A 117 -10.20 -26.80 -24.43
C PRO A 117 -9.09 -25.99 -25.11
N GLN A 118 -8.86 -24.75 -24.68
CA GLN A 118 -7.68 -24.02 -25.12
C GLN A 118 -6.46 -24.75 -24.56
N THR A 119 -5.68 -25.39 -25.43
CA THR A 119 -4.48 -26.12 -25.02
C THR A 119 -3.21 -25.31 -25.13
N THR A 120 -3.22 -24.16 -25.81
CA THR A 120 -2.02 -23.34 -26.07
C THR A 120 -2.19 -21.92 -25.50
N PHE A 121 -1.20 -21.43 -24.75
CA PHE A 121 -1.18 -20.04 -24.29
C PHE A 121 0.24 -19.44 -24.32
N LEU A 122 0.34 -18.11 -24.45
CA LEU A 122 1.62 -17.38 -24.53
C LEU A 122 2.45 -17.41 -23.25
N GLY A 123 1.90 -17.83 -22.12
CA GLY A 123 2.54 -17.68 -20.82
C GLY A 123 2.52 -16.25 -20.27
N LEU A 124 1.74 -15.34 -20.85
CA LEU A 124 1.71 -13.91 -20.52
C LEU A 124 0.32 -13.49 -19.99
N ALA A 125 0.28 -12.47 -19.14
CA ALA A 125 -0.91 -11.76 -18.69
C ALA A 125 -1.03 -10.45 -19.47
N PHE A 126 -2.22 -10.15 -19.99
CA PHE A 126 -2.48 -8.94 -20.77
C PHE A 126 -3.57 -8.11 -20.12
N GLY A 127 -3.52 -6.80 -20.32
CA GLY A 127 -4.60 -5.88 -19.99
C GLY A 127 -4.78 -4.88 -21.11
N ASP A 128 -6.02 -4.54 -21.42
CA ASP A 128 -6.31 -3.47 -22.37
C ASP A 128 -5.97 -2.13 -21.71
N SER A 129 -5.32 -1.25 -22.46
CA SER A 129 -5.10 0.14 -22.07
C SER A 129 -5.75 1.02 -23.12
N VAL A 130 -6.68 1.87 -22.69
CA VAL A 130 -7.26 2.92 -23.53
C VAL A 130 -6.43 4.18 -23.29
N ARG A 131 -5.66 4.58 -24.30
CA ARG A 131 -4.96 5.87 -24.32
C ARG A 131 -5.09 6.44 -25.73
N ASP A 132 -5.48 7.71 -25.82
CA ASP A 132 -5.64 8.43 -27.09
C ASP A 132 -6.62 7.73 -28.07
N ASP A 133 -7.79 7.32 -27.58
CA ASP A 133 -8.86 6.62 -28.32
C ASP A 133 -8.45 5.30 -29.01
N LYS A 134 -7.27 4.75 -28.68
CA LYS A 134 -6.80 3.46 -29.21
C LYS A 134 -6.63 2.46 -28.07
N SER A 135 -7.34 1.34 -28.17
CA SER A 135 -7.09 0.18 -27.33
C SER A 135 -5.74 -0.42 -27.70
N THR A 136 -4.82 -0.49 -26.74
CA THR A 136 -3.55 -1.19 -26.89
C THR A 136 -3.51 -2.34 -25.90
N LEU A 137 -3.23 -3.54 -26.40
CA LEU A 137 -3.00 -4.70 -25.56
C LEU A 137 -1.63 -4.55 -24.89
N ARG A 138 -1.57 -4.51 -23.56
CA ARG A 138 -0.31 -4.35 -22.83
C ARG A 138 0.03 -5.56 -21.99
N LEU A 139 1.32 -5.85 -21.94
CA LEU A 139 1.87 -6.88 -21.07
C LEU A 139 1.73 -6.45 -19.60
N ARG A 140 1.01 -7.24 -18.82
CA ARG A 140 0.80 -7.02 -17.38
C ARG A 140 1.60 -7.99 -16.51
N GLY A 141 2.02 -9.12 -17.06
CA GLY A 141 2.84 -10.08 -16.33
C GLY A 141 3.09 -11.36 -17.12
N TRP A 142 3.69 -12.35 -16.49
CA TRP A 142 3.98 -13.64 -17.10
C TRP A 142 3.85 -14.78 -16.09
N PHE A 143 3.27 -15.88 -16.56
CA PHE A 143 3.03 -17.10 -15.80
C PHE A 143 4.02 -18.21 -16.15
N ASN A 144 4.65 -18.14 -17.33
CA ASN A 144 5.70 -19.07 -17.72
C ASN A 144 7.07 -18.53 -17.25
N PRO A 145 7.76 -19.15 -16.26
CA PRO A 145 9.11 -18.79 -15.84
C PRO A 145 10.16 -18.73 -16.96
N GLN A 146 10.00 -19.43 -18.09
CA GLN A 146 10.89 -19.25 -19.25
C GLN A 146 10.81 -17.83 -19.84
N LEU A 147 9.70 -17.12 -19.59
CA LEU A 147 9.53 -15.74 -20.05
C LEU A 147 10.19 -14.73 -19.11
N ARG A 148 10.55 -15.13 -17.88
CA ARG A 148 11.38 -14.30 -16.99
C ARG A 148 12.77 -14.05 -17.54
N THR A 149 13.27 -14.94 -18.39
CA THR A 149 14.57 -14.79 -19.04
C THR A 149 14.53 -14.04 -20.36
N THR A 150 13.33 -13.66 -20.83
CA THR A 150 13.18 -12.83 -22.02
C THR A 150 13.34 -11.35 -21.65
N ASP A 151 13.72 -10.49 -22.61
CA ASP A 151 13.76 -9.02 -22.40
C ASP A 151 12.34 -8.42 -22.48
N LEU A 152 11.31 -9.10 -21.98
CA LEU A 152 9.97 -8.53 -21.83
C LEU A 152 9.90 -7.70 -20.55
N ARG A 153 9.17 -6.58 -20.59
CA ARG A 153 8.99 -5.67 -19.46
C ARG A 153 7.51 -5.40 -19.22
N PHE A 154 7.16 -5.16 -17.96
CA PHE A 154 5.83 -4.69 -17.61
C PHE A 154 5.46 -3.46 -18.45
N ASN A 155 4.21 -3.43 -18.92
CA ASN A 155 3.61 -2.36 -19.70
C ASN A 155 4.07 -2.24 -21.17
N ASP A 156 4.86 -3.19 -21.69
CA ASP A 156 5.13 -3.30 -23.13
C ASP A 156 3.81 -3.41 -23.91
N ALA A 157 3.64 -2.63 -24.97
CA ALA A 157 2.44 -2.74 -25.82
C ALA A 157 2.66 -3.84 -26.85
N ILE A 158 1.80 -4.85 -26.88
CA ILE A 158 1.89 -5.97 -27.81
C ILE A 158 1.21 -5.57 -29.10
N THR A 159 1.94 -5.65 -30.20
CA THR A 159 1.49 -5.23 -31.52
C THR A 159 1.30 -6.40 -32.46
N GLU A 160 2.05 -7.50 -32.28
CA GLU A 160 2.00 -8.67 -33.17
C GLU A 160 2.29 -9.98 -32.41
N ILE A 161 1.69 -11.09 -32.85
CA ILE A 161 2.05 -12.46 -32.45
C ILE A 161 2.17 -13.29 -33.72
N ALA A 162 3.26 -14.03 -33.89
CA ALA A 162 3.53 -14.83 -35.08
C ALA A 162 3.35 -14.04 -36.39
N ALA A 163 3.84 -12.79 -36.41
CA ALA A 163 3.70 -11.81 -37.51
C ALA A 163 2.25 -11.44 -37.88
N LYS A 164 1.26 -11.82 -37.07
CA LYS A 164 -0.13 -11.38 -37.20
C LYS A 164 -0.37 -10.22 -36.22
N PRO A 165 -0.93 -9.08 -36.67
CA PRO A 165 -1.17 -7.93 -35.80
C PRO A 165 -2.21 -8.26 -34.73
N VAL A 166 -1.98 -7.74 -33.52
CA VAL A 166 -2.91 -7.86 -32.40
C VAL A 166 -3.09 -6.50 -31.72
N SER A 167 -4.33 -6.18 -31.39
CA SER A 167 -4.73 -4.90 -30.77
C SER A 167 -5.56 -5.10 -29.51
N ARG A 168 -6.21 -6.26 -29.41
CA ARG A 168 -7.08 -6.67 -28.31
C ARG A 168 -6.88 -8.14 -28.00
N TYR A 169 -7.45 -8.57 -26.89
CA TYR A 169 -7.36 -9.95 -26.43
C TYR A 169 -7.82 -11.00 -27.46
N ASP A 170 -8.85 -10.71 -28.25
CA ASP A 170 -9.40 -11.66 -29.24
C ASP A 170 -8.43 -12.01 -30.35
N ASP A 171 -7.62 -11.02 -30.75
CA ASP A 171 -6.66 -11.19 -31.82
C ASP A 171 -5.58 -12.18 -31.38
N VAL A 172 -5.13 -12.11 -30.12
CA VAL A 172 -4.22 -13.08 -29.52
C VAL A 172 -4.77 -14.49 -29.66
N PHE A 173 -6.04 -14.68 -29.32
CA PHE A 173 -6.65 -16.01 -29.39
C PHE A 173 -6.74 -16.53 -30.82
N ALA A 174 -7.18 -15.69 -31.77
CA ALA A 174 -7.25 -16.06 -33.18
C ALA A 174 -5.88 -16.49 -33.74
N VAL A 175 -4.79 -15.84 -33.29
CA VAL A 175 -3.44 -16.24 -33.66
C VAL A 175 -3.06 -17.59 -33.06
N LEU A 176 -3.27 -17.78 -31.74
CA LEU A 176 -2.80 -18.97 -31.02
C LEU A 176 -3.52 -20.27 -31.38
N GLN A 177 -4.69 -20.22 -32.03
CA GLN A 177 -5.40 -21.42 -32.50
C GLN A 177 -4.61 -22.26 -33.51
N ASP A 178 -3.73 -21.62 -34.27
CA ASP A 178 -2.92 -22.28 -35.31
C ASP A 178 -1.62 -22.88 -34.74
N HIS A 179 -1.36 -22.71 -33.44
CA HIS A 179 -0.08 -23.07 -32.81
C HIS A 179 -0.21 -24.14 -31.72
N ARG A 180 0.87 -24.90 -31.54
CA ARG A 180 0.93 -25.99 -30.55
C ARG A 180 1.73 -25.59 -29.31
N PRO A 181 1.46 -26.20 -28.13
CA PRO A 181 2.34 -26.05 -26.99
C PRO A 181 3.78 -26.48 -27.31
N GLY A 182 4.75 -25.75 -26.77
CA GLY A 182 6.18 -25.94 -27.03
C GLY A 182 6.69 -25.24 -28.29
N GLU A 183 5.82 -24.72 -29.14
CA GLU A 183 6.21 -23.95 -30.32
C GLU A 183 6.73 -22.55 -29.93
N THR A 184 7.81 -22.09 -30.56
CA THR A 184 8.31 -20.73 -30.37
C THR A 184 7.71 -19.80 -31.43
N VAL A 185 7.00 -18.76 -30.99
CA VAL A 185 6.42 -17.72 -31.85
C VAL A 185 7.11 -16.38 -31.61
N SER A 186 7.11 -15.51 -32.62
CA SER A 186 7.58 -14.13 -32.47
C SER A 186 6.51 -13.27 -31.80
N LEU A 187 6.89 -12.50 -30.79
CA LEU A 187 6.04 -11.50 -30.14
C LEU A 187 6.55 -10.10 -30.50
N GLY A 188 5.80 -9.36 -31.31
CA GLY A 188 6.05 -7.96 -31.60
C GLY A 188 5.54 -7.09 -30.46
N ILE A 189 6.41 -6.25 -29.90
CA ILE A 189 6.08 -5.29 -28.84
C ILE A 189 6.57 -3.89 -29.19
N LEU A 190 6.00 -2.88 -28.54
CA LEU A 190 6.40 -1.49 -28.59
C LEU A 190 6.79 -1.04 -27.18
N ARG A 191 8.08 -0.70 -27.01
CA ARG A 191 8.65 -0.17 -25.76
C ARG A 191 9.23 1.20 -26.03
N ASP A 192 8.80 2.21 -25.29
CA ASP A 192 9.25 3.60 -25.50
C ASP A 192 9.14 4.05 -26.97
N LYS A 193 8.04 3.62 -27.64
CA LYS A 193 7.77 3.83 -29.07
C LYS A 193 8.74 3.14 -30.04
N LYS A 194 9.61 2.25 -29.57
CA LYS A 194 10.52 1.44 -30.39
C LYS A 194 9.96 0.03 -30.56
N PRO A 195 9.81 -0.46 -31.80
CA PRO A 195 9.37 -1.84 -32.04
C PRO A 195 10.49 -2.82 -31.66
N LEU A 196 10.13 -3.89 -30.97
CA LEU A 196 11.00 -5.01 -30.62
C LEU A 196 10.27 -6.32 -30.97
N THR A 197 11.04 -7.36 -31.32
CA THR A 197 10.50 -8.70 -31.53
C THR A 197 11.17 -9.65 -30.55
N VAL A 198 10.38 -10.31 -29.73
CA VAL A 198 10.85 -11.23 -28.70
C VAL A 198 10.36 -12.65 -29.01
N PRO A 199 11.23 -13.66 -29.08
CA PRO A 199 10.79 -15.05 -29.23
C PRO A 199 10.16 -15.56 -27.92
N VAL A 200 8.98 -16.18 -28.03
CA VAL A 200 8.19 -16.68 -26.89
C VAL A 200 7.80 -18.12 -27.17
N THR A 201 8.17 -19.03 -26.28
CA THR A 201 7.74 -20.44 -26.36
C THR A 201 6.38 -20.61 -25.72
N LEU A 202 5.42 -21.10 -26.50
CA LEU A 202 4.04 -21.33 -26.08
C LEU A 202 3.97 -22.47 -25.06
N SER A 203 3.14 -22.28 -24.04
CA SER A 203 2.93 -23.26 -22.97
C SER A 203 1.65 -24.06 -23.22
N SER A 204 1.63 -25.32 -22.75
CA SER A 204 0.39 -26.11 -22.74
C SER A 204 -0.50 -25.63 -21.60
N SER A 205 -1.83 -25.55 -21.77
CA SER A 205 -2.76 -25.21 -20.69
C SER A 205 -2.55 -26.05 -19.43
N GLU A 206 -2.13 -27.31 -19.59
CA GLU A 206 -1.72 -28.20 -18.50
C GLU A 206 -0.48 -27.68 -17.75
N SER A 207 0.50 -27.10 -18.45
CA SER A 207 1.64 -26.42 -17.82
C SER A 207 1.28 -25.09 -17.14
N ARG A 208 0.03 -24.60 -17.23
CA ARG A 208 -0.49 -23.55 -16.33
C ARG A 208 -0.66 -24.06 -14.90
N ASN A 209 -0.68 -25.39 -14.70
CA ASN A 209 -0.33 -26.04 -13.45
C ASN A 209 1.20 -25.97 -13.23
N PHE A 210 1.81 -24.81 -13.56
CA PHE A 210 3.15 -24.46 -13.11
C PHE A 210 3.16 -24.75 -11.64
N ALA A 211 4.12 -25.63 -11.28
CA ALA A 211 4.39 -26.11 -9.95
C ALA A 211 3.80 -25.10 -8.97
N ALA A 212 2.61 -25.42 -8.44
CA ALA A 212 2.34 -25.03 -7.06
C ALA A 212 3.66 -25.41 -6.41
N ASN A 213 4.46 -24.40 -6.04
CA ASN A 213 5.67 -24.64 -5.25
C ASN A 213 5.17 -25.67 -4.28
N SER A 214 5.66 -26.90 -4.41
CA SER A 214 5.09 -28.03 -3.68
C SER A 214 5.59 -27.83 -2.26
N LEU A 215 5.11 -26.75 -1.64
CA LEU A 215 4.90 -26.56 -0.25
C LEU A 215 4.32 -27.90 0.13
N ALA A 216 5.20 -28.67 0.79
CA ALA A 216 4.94 -30.05 1.05
C ALA A 216 3.54 -30.12 1.64
N LEU A 217 2.72 -31.02 1.09
CA LEU A 217 1.46 -31.38 1.71
C LEU A 217 1.71 -31.50 3.22
N PRO A 218 0.83 -30.93 4.06
CA PRO A 218 0.95 -31.07 5.51
C PRO A 218 1.29 -32.52 5.87
N SER A 219 2.28 -32.70 6.76
CA SER A 219 2.88 -33.99 7.10
C SER A 219 1.82 -35.05 7.48
N GLU A 220 2.11 -36.32 7.15
CA GLU A 220 1.37 -37.50 7.65
C GLU A 220 1.63 -37.68 9.16
N GLU A 221 1.23 -36.72 10.00
CA GLU A 221 1.43 -36.89 11.44
C GLU A 221 0.33 -37.78 12.05
N SER A 222 0.76 -38.76 12.84
CA SER A 222 -0.11 -39.73 13.52
C SER A 222 -0.89 -39.10 14.69
N ALA A 223 -0.45 -37.94 15.18
CA ALA A 223 -1.09 -37.18 16.25
C ALA A 223 -1.19 -35.70 15.88
N LEU A 224 -2.32 -35.08 16.22
CA LEU A 224 -2.54 -33.64 16.08
C LEU A 224 -2.13 -32.93 17.38
N THR A 225 -1.23 -31.96 17.28
CA THR A 225 -0.79 -31.14 18.41
C THR A 225 -1.89 -30.14 18.75
N PRO A 226 -2.50 -30.21 19.94
CA PRO A 226 -3.58 -29.29 20.31
C PRO A 226 -3.09 -27.84 20.34
N LEU A 227 -3.88 -26.92 19.79
CA LEU A 227 -3.65 -25.49 19.96
C LEU A 227 -4.00 -25.07 21.39
N GLU A 228 -3.24 -24.11 21.93
CA GLU A 228 -3.58 -23.51 23.22
C GLU A 228 -4.98 -22.84 23.14
N PRO A 229 -5.87 -23.11 24.11
CA PRO A 229 -7.22 -22.56 24.13
C PRO A 229 -7.19 -21.08 24.57
N THR A 230 -6.85 -20.19 23.64
CA THR A 230 -6.97 -18.74 23.84
C THR A 230 -8.38 -18.26 23.49
N PHE A 231 -8.76 -17.05 23.93
CA PHE A 231 -10.04 -16.45 23.50
C PHE A 231 -10.12 -16.30 21.98
N ARG A 232 -8.99 -16.08 21.31
CA ARG A 232 -8.93 -16.03 19.85
C ARG A 232 -9.22 -17.40 19.25
N THR A 233 -8.54 -18.45 19.69
CA THR A 233 -8.71 -19.82 19.18
C THR A 233 -10.16 -20.30 19.39
N LEU A 234 -10.75 -19.99 20.56
CA LEU A 234 -12.15 -20.28 20.85
C LEU A 234 -13.11 -19.49 19.95
N SER A 235 -12.81 -18.22 19.67
CA SER A 235 -13.62 -17.41 18.77
C SER A 235 -13.54 -17.92 17.32
N GLU A 236 -12.36 -18.31 16.84
CA GLU A 236 -12.15 -18.87 15.49
C GLU A 236 -12.98 -20.15 15.28
N ALA A 237 -13.05 -21.02 16.28
CA ALA A 237 -13.82 -22.26 16.22
C ALA A 237 -15.34 -22.04 16.04
N TYR A 238 -15.89 -20.88 16.43
CA TYR A 238 -17.31 -20.57 16.32
C TYR A 238 -17.61 -19.58 15.18
N LEU A 239 -16.73 -18.62 14.94
CA LEU A 239 -16.99 -17.50 14.03
C LEU A 239 -16.27 -17.66 12.67
N GLY A 240 -15.51 -18.75 12.50
CA GLY A 240 -14.80 -19.11 11.28
C GLY A 240 -13.29 -18.90 11.40
N TRP A 241 -12.54 -19.92 10.99
CA TRP A 241 -11.08 -19.87 10.94
C TRP A 241 -10.62 -18.92 9.84
N GLY A 242 -9.76 -17.95 10.20
CA GLY A 242 -9.36 -16.86 9.31
C GLY A 242 -10.31 -15.66 9.29
N ASN A 243 -11.45 -15.71 10.00
CA ASN A 243 -12.36 -14.56 10.13
C ASN A 243 -12.10 -13.70 11.36
N VAL A 244 -11.55 -14.26 12.43
CA VAL A 244 -11.26 -13.52 13.67
C VAL A 244 -9.93 -12.78 13.57
N THR A 245 -9.98 -11.45 13.58
CA THR A 245 -8.79 -10.59 13.53
C THR A 245 -8.26 -10.25 14.91
N ALA A 246 -9.14 -10.10 15.91
CA ALA A 246 -8.76 -9.89 17.30
C ALA A 246 -9.83 -10.44 18.27
N ALA A 247 -9.39 -10.83 19.47
CA ALA A 247 -10.26 -11.19 20.58
C ALA A 247 -9.61 -10.76 21.91
N GLU A 248 -10.20 -9.77 22.58
CA GLU A 248 -9.65 -9.13 23.77
C GLU A 248 -10.65 -9.11 24.92
N ARG A 249 -10.22 -9.54 26.10
CA ARG A 249 -11.05 -9.55 27.30
C ARG A 249 -11.01 -8.19 27.98
N GLN A 250 -12.19 -7.64 28.28
CA GLN A 250 -12.39 -6.42 29.03
C GLN A 250 -13.33 -6.71 30.20
N GLY A 251 -12.77 -7.16 31.33
CA GLY A 251 -13.56 -7.60 32.49
C GLY A 251 -14.41 -8.85 32.21
N SER A 252 -15.73 -8.70 32.28
CA SER A 252 -16.71 -9.76 31.95
C SER A 252 -17.15 -9.74 30.48
N GLN A 253 -16.62 -8.81 29.69
CA GLN A 253 -16.89 -8.67 28.26
C GLN A 253 -15.72 -9.25 27.45
N LEU A 254 -16.02 -9.91 26.34
CA LEU A 254 -15.04 -10.26 25.31
C LEU A 254 -15.35 -9.47 24.04
N ALA A 255 -14.42 -8.59 23.66
CA ALA A 255 -14.48 -7.85 22.41
C ALA A 255 -13.83 -8.66 21.29
N ILE A 256 -14.58 -8.92 20.22
CA ILE A 256 -14.13 -9.72 19.07
C ILE A 256 -14.21 -8.83 17.82
N ALA A 257 -13.12 -8.74 17.08
CA ALA A 257 -13.09 -8.16 15.76
C ALA A 257 -13.13 -9.26 14.70
N LEU A 258 -14.04 -9.13 13.74
CA LEU A 258 -14.21 -10.03 12.62
C LEU A 258 -13.96 -9.28 11.30
N GLY A 259 -13.43 -10.00 10.32
CA GLY A 259 -13.50 -9.60 8.92
C GLY A 259 -14.95 -9.49 8.41
N PRO A 260 -15.14 -9.15 7.13
CA PRO A 260 -16.46 -9.06 6.52
C PRO A 260 -17.20 -10.41 6.57
N VAL A 261 -18.49 -10.39 6.91
CA VAL A 261 -19.36 -11.58 6.99
C VAL A 261 -20.72 -11.33 6.33
N SER A 262 -21.18 -12.28 5.52
CA SER A 262 -22.43 -12.21 4.74
C SER A 262 -23.67 -12.44 5.58
N ASP A 263 -23.59 -13.43 6.46
CA ASP A 263 -24.76 -13.99 7.13
C ASP A 263 -24.82 -13.53 8.60
N ARG A 264 -25.52 -12.41 8.80
CA ARG A 264 -25.72 -11.83 10.14
C ARG A 264 -26.49 -12.75 11.08
N ARG A 265 -27.45 -13.51 10.55
CA ARG A 265 -28.28 -14.43 11.34
C ARG A 265 -27.41 -15.56 11.86
N ARG A 266 -26.64 -16.20 10.97
CA ARG A 266 -25.72 -17.26 11.37
C ARG A 266 -24.65 -16.76 12.33
N LEU A 267 -24.14 -15.54 12.14
CA LEU A 267 -23.22 -14.95 13.10
C LEU A 267 -23.85 -14.81 14.49
N ALA A 268 -25.08 -14.31 14.58
CA ALA A 268 -25.80 -14.19 15.85
C ALA A 268 -26.01 -15.56 16.55
N GLU A 269 -26.34 -16.60 15.78
CA GLU A 269 -26.47 -17.97 16.28
C GLU A 269 -25.13 -18.50 16.82
N ASN A 270 -24.05 -18.37 16.04
CA ASN A 270 -22.72 -18.82 16.44
C ASN A 270 -22.15 -18.03 17.63
N ALA A 271 -22.39 -16.72 17.69
CA ALA A 271 -22.00 -15.86 18.81
C ALA A 271 -22.70 -16.26 20.10
N SER A 272 -23.98 -16.62 20.03
CA SER A 272 -24.74 -17.12 21.18
C SER A 272 -24.16 -18.43 21.71
N ALA A 273 -23.80 -19.35 20.81
CA ALA A 273 -23.14 -20.59 21.16
C ALA A 273 -21.74 -20.36 21.76
N LEU A 274 -20.97 -19.40 21.23
CA LEU A 274 -19.67 -19.01 21.76
C LEU A 274 -19.79 -18.43 23.18
N LEU A 275 -20.75 -17.53 23.42
CA LEU A 275 -20.97 -16.96 24.76
C LEU A 275 -21.30 -18.06 25.77
N ALA A 276 -22.15 -19.02 25.41
CA ALA A 276 -22.47 -20.15 26.28
C ALA A 276 -21.22 -20.95 26.67
N ARG A 277 -20.25 -21.09 25.76
CA ARG A 277 -18.97 -21.77 26.01
C ARG A 277 -18.02 -20.96 26.88
N LEU A 278 -18.04 -19.64 26.77
CA LEU A 278 -17.15 -18.73 27.51
C LEU A 278 -17.65 -18.37 28.91
N ARG A 279 -18.94 -18.60 29.21
CA ARG A 279 -19.53 -18.34 30.54
C ARG A 279 -18.74 -18.94 31.72
N PRO A 280 -18.31 -20.21 31.69
CA PRO A 280 -17.50 -20.78 32.77
C PRO A 280 -16.15 -20.06 33.00
N LEU A 281 -15.69 -19.27 32.02
CA LEU A 281 -14.45 -18.47 32.09
C LEU A 281 -14.70 -17.03 32.61
N GLY A 282 -15.94 -16.74 33.06
CA GLY A 282 -16.32 -15.42 33.59
C GLY A 282 -16.68 -14.38 32.52
N ILE A 283 -16.97 -14.81 31.28
CA ILE A 283 -17.44 -13.93 30.22
C ILE A 283 -18.97 -13.94 30.19
N GLY A 284 -19.58 -12.80 30.52
CA GLY A 284 -21.02 -12.59 30.53
C GLY A 284 -21.56 -11.89 29.28
N GLN A 285 -20.69 -11.30 28.47
CA GLN A 285 -21.07 -10.52 27.29
C GLN A 285 -20.05 -10.67 26.15
N LEU A 286 -20.55 -10.78 24.93
CA LEU A 286 -19.76 -10.62 23.71
C LEU A 286 -20.05 -9.28 23.04
N LEU A 287 -18.98 -8.65 22.57
CA LEU A 287 -19.01 -7.46 21.73
C LEU A 287 -18.34 -7.80 20.40
N ILE A 288 -19.13 -8.19 19.41
CA ILE A 288 -18.60 -8.56 18.11
C ILE A 288 -18.70 -7.36 17.18
N ARG A 289 -17.57 -6.89 16.68
CA ARG A 289 -17.47 -5.83 15.68
C ARG A 289 -17.03 -6.47 14.37
N THR A 290 -17.78 -6.23 13.30
CA THR A 290 -17.40 -6.70 11.97
C THR A 290 -17.04 -5.52 11.09
N GLU A 291 -16.08 -5.72 10.19
CA GLU A 291 -15.91 -4.82 9.04
C GLU A 291 -17.15 -4.97 8.15
N GLY A 292 -17.85 -3.87 7.88
CA GLY A 292 -18.92 -3.86 6.89
C GLY A 292 -18.38 -4.25 5.51
N TRP A 293 -19.20 -4.88 4.69
CA TRP A 293 -18.84 -5.23 3.31
C TRP A 293 -18.52 -4.02 2.43
N ASP A 294 -18.98 -2.85 2.87
CA ASP A 294 -18.72 -1.56 2.26
C ASP A 294 -17.47 -0.86 2.84
N GLY A 295 -16.76 -1.49 3.78
CA GLY A 295 -15.63 -0.88 4.50
C GLY A 295 -16.04 0.18 5.54
N PHE A 296 -17.31 0.62 5.56
CA PHE A 296 -17.77 1.79 6.33
C PHE A 296 -18.94 1.49 7.30
N GLN A 297 -19.89 0.62 6.95
CA GLN A 297 -20.94 0.15 7.85
C GLN A 297 -20.43 -0.95 8.76
N ARG A 298 -19.70 -0.52 9.79
CA ARG A 298 -19.43 -1.39 10.95
C ARG A 298 -20.76 -1.66 11.64
N TRP A 299 -21.03 -2.91 11.96
CA TRP A 299 -22.13 -3.26 12.83
C TRP A 299 -21.61 -4.01 14.04
N GLN A 300 -22.26 -3.75 15.16
CA GLN A 300 -21.93 -4.30 16.45
C GLN A 300 -23.03 -5.29 16.82
N LEU A 301 -22.60 -6.51 17.11
CA LEU A 301 -23.43 -7.57 17.63
C LEU A 301 -23.10 -7.71 19.12
N THR A 302 -24.07 -7.36 19.96
CA THR A 302 -23.96 -7.54 21.41
C THR A 302 -24.77 -8.77 21.82
N VAL A 303 -24.12 -9.71 22.50
CA VAL A 303 -24.76 -10.92 23.05
C VAL A 303 -24.52 -10.94 24.55
N GLY A 304 -25.58 -11.04 25.36
CA GLY A 304 -25.49 -11.00 26.83
C GLY A 304 -26.53 -11.89 27.52
N ASN A 305 -26.49 -11.96 28.85
CA ASN A 305 -27.32 -12.87 29.65
C ASN A 305 -28.83 -12.54 29.67
N SER A 306 -29.20 -11.29 29.41
CA SER A 306 -30.59 -10.80 29.58
C SER A 306 -31.05 -9.88 28.46
N LEU A 307 -30.18 -9.59 27.48
CA LEU A 307 -30.51 -8.73 26.36
C LEU A 307 -30.79 -9.60 25.13
N PRO A 308 -31.86 -9.32 24.36
CA PRO A 308 -32.00 -9.91 23.04
C PRO A 308 -30.76 -9.57 22.22
N THR A 309 -30.36 -10.48 21.34
CA THR A 309 -29.24 -10.24 20.44
C THR A 309 -29.48 -8.96 19.65
N GLN A 310 -28.70 -7.91 19.97
CA GLN A 310 -28.84 -6.62 19.34
C GLN A 310 -27.79 -6.49 18.24
N ILE A 311 -28.27 -6.44 16.99
CA ILE A 311 -27.47 -6.02 15.84
C ILE A 311 -27.71 -4.53 15.69
N VAL A 312 -26.76 -3.74 16.15
CA VAL A 312 -26.79 -2.29 15.99
C VAL A 312 -25.85 -1.97 14.84
N ALA A 313 -26.38 -1.40 13.75
CA ALA A 313 -25.52 -0.69 12.82
C ALA A 313 -24.81 0.37 13.66
N ILE A 314 -23.48 0.31 13.76
CA ILE A 314 -22.75 1.42 14.36
C ILE A 314 -23.02 2.56 13.38
N PRO A 315 -23.75 3.63 13.80
CA PRO A 315 -24.07 4.71 12.89
C PRO A 315 -22.78 5.12 12.19
N ALA A 316 -22.83 5.33 10.88
CA ALA A 316 -21.71 5.91 10.16
C ALA A 316 -21.40 7.25 10.84
N GLN A 317 -20.42 7.20 11.73
CA GLN A 317 -19.87 8.27 12.54
C GLN A 317 -20.84 8.89 13.58
N GLN A 318 -20.61 8.55 14.86
CA GLN A 318 -20.69 9.60 15.88
C GLN A 318 -19.73 10.72 15.43
N ALA A 319 -20.15 11.97 15.62
CA ALA A 319 -19.35 13.12 15.27
C ALA A 319 -17.93 12.91 15.80
N SER A 320 -16.97 12.86 14.88
CA SER A 320 -15.63 12.41 15.20
C SER A 320 -14.85 13.59 15.72
N LYS A 321 -14.25 13.42 16.90
CA LYS A 321 -13.55 14.48 17.62
C LYS A 321 -12.07 14.44 17.25
N LEU A 322 -11.59 15.46 16.55
CA LEU A 322 -10.16 15.68 16.37
C LEU A 322 -9.62 16.37 17.63
N PRO A 323 -8.66 15.78 18.35
CA PRO A 323 -8.10 16.42 19.53
C PRO A 323 -7.26 17.65 19.18
N ALA A 324 -7.16 18.60 20.10
CA ALA A 324 -6.19 19.68 20.05
C ALA A 324 -4.77 19.11 19.83
N GLY A 325 -3.96 19.83 19.07
CA GLY A 325 -2.62 19.41 18.64
C GLY A 325 -2.61 18.50 17.40
N THR A 326 -3.77 18.03 16.91
CA THR A 326 -3.84 17.30 15.64
C THR A 326 -3.29 18.17 14.52
N LEU A 327 -2.28 17.66 13.82
CA LEU A 327 -1.61 18.37 12.74
C LEU A 327 -2.42 18.25 11.45
N ILE A 328 -2.90 19.38 10.92
CA ILE A 328 -3.68 19.45 9.68
C ILE A 328 -2.76 19.77 8.51
N PRO A 329 -2.66 18.87 7.51
CA PRO A 329 -1.83 19.08 6.34
C PRO A 329 -2.50 19.88 5.24
N VAL A 330 -2.11 21.14 5.08
CA VAL A 330 -2.73 22.07 4.15
C VAL A 330 -1.80 22.31 2.96
N GLU A 331 -2.30 22.06 1.76
CA GLU A 331 -1.74 22.61 0.53
C GLU A 331 -2.45 23.93 0.22
N LEU A 332 -1.68 25.02 0.22
CA LEU A 332 -2.22 26.35 -0.10
C LEU A 332 -2.66 26.43 -1.57
N GLN A 333 -3.83 27.00 -1.78
CA GLN A 333 -4.38 27.36 -3.08
C GLN A 333 -4.56 28.88 -3.10
N VAL A 334 -3.53 29.58 -3.56
CA VAL A 334 -3.59 31.03 -3.82
C VAL A 334 -3.82 31.29 -5.32
N PRO A 335 -4.37 32.44 -5.72
CA PRO A 335 -4.59 32.74 -7.13
C PRO A 335 -3.30 32.75 -7.95
N GLU A 336 -2.22 33.28 -7.35
CA GLU A 336 -0.89 33.38 -7.94
C GLU A 336 0.19 33.49 -6.85
N ASP A 337 1.40 33.06 -7.19
CA ASP A 337 2.58 33.23 -6.35
C ASP A 337 2.93 34.72 -6.26
N ARG A 338 2.98 35.28 -5.05
CA ARG A 338 3.28 36.71 -4.87
C ARG A 338 3.98 37.05 -3.57
N LEU A 339 4.70 38.18 -3.61
CA LEU A 339 5.21 38.85 -2.42
C LEU A 339 4.04 39.44 -1.64
N LEU A 340 4.07 39.31 -0.32
CA LEU A 340 3.09 39.94 0.56
C LEU A 340 3.60 41.31 0.98
N GLU A 341 2.72 42.31 0.96
CA GLU A 341 3.07 43.65 1.43
C GLU A 341 3.26 43.68 2.96
N ASP A 342 4.02 44.65 3.46
CA ASP A 342 4.19 44.86 4.90
C ASP A 342 2.82 45.10 5.55
N GLY A 343 2.49 44.33 6.58
CA GLY A 343 1.18 44.39 7.24
C GLY A 343 0.04 43.63 6.53
N GLU A 344 0.24 43.11 5.31
CA GLU A 344 -0.80 42.35 4.61
C GLU A 344 -1.14 41.03 5.33
N GLU A 345 -2.42 40.72 5.48
CA GLU A 345 -2.93 39.51 6.15
C GLU A 345 -4.06 38.87 5.33
N PRO A 346 -3.76 38.34 4.12
CA PRO A 346 -4.78 37.86 3.21
C PRO A 346 -5.47 36.60 3.74
N GLU A 347 -6.76 36.48 3.43
CA GLU A 347 -7.47 35.19 3.47
C GLU A 347 -6.87 34.28 2.39
N VAL A 348 -6.67 33.01 2.75
CA VAL A 348 -6.13 31.99 1.87
C VAL A 348 -7.01 30.75 1.93
N THR A 349 -7.21 30.15 0.77
CA THR A 349 -7.81 28.83 0.65
C THR A 349 -6.73 27.77 0.48
N GLY A 350 -7.10 26.54 0.75
CA GLY A 350 -6.25 25.39 0.52
C GLY A 350 -7.07 24.13 0.44
N ARG A 351 -6.37 23.01 0.34
CA ARG A 351 -6.97 21.69 0.43
C ARG A 351 -6.16 20.80 1.35
N LEU A 352 -6.85 19.84 1.95
CA LEU A 352 -6.20 18.82 2.75
C LEU A 352 -5.45 17.84 1.83
N ILE A 353 -4.17 17.59 2.04
CA ILE A 353 -3.39 16.73 1.14
C ILE A 353 -3.73 15.25 1.33
N SER A 354 -4.05 14.86 2.56
CA SER A 354 -4.35 13.48 2.94
C SER A 354 -5.56 13.43 3.84
N ALA A 355 -6.36 12.37 3.77
CA ALA A 355 -7.45 12.17 4.71
C ALA A 355 -6.93 12.22 6.17
N ILE A 356 -7.73 12.78 7.07
CA ILE A 356 -7.50 12.66 8.51
C ILE A 356 -8.35 11.52 8.99
N ASP A 357 -7.71 10.46 9.46
CA ASP A 357 -8.39 9.26 9.93
C ASP A 357 -8.50 9.22 11.46
N ASP A 358 -9.52 8.51 11.96
CA ASP A 358 -9.63 8.13 13.36
C ASP A 358 -8.57 7.08 13.76
N GLU A 359 -8.51 6.75 15.05
CA GLU A 359 -7.61 5.73 15.61
C GLU A 359 -7.77 4.34 14.97
N ARG A 360 -8.89 4.10 14.28
CA ARG A 360 -9.25 2.84 13.60
C ARG A 360 -9.11 2.96 12.10
N GLY A 361 -8.59 4.08 11.60
CA GLY A 361 -8.39 4.31 10.20
C GLY A 361 -9.64 4.57 9.37
N VAL A 362 -10.66 5.19 9.95
CA VAL A 362 -11.81 5.70 9.22
C VAL A 362 -11.55 7.17 8.88
N PRO A 363 -11.65 7.59 7.62
CA PRO A 363 -11.52 9.00 7.26
C PRO A 363 -12.61 9.83 7.95
N ILE A 364 -12.17 10.70 8.84
CA ILE A 364 -12.97 11.73 9.50
C ILE A 364 -13.03 12.99 8.63
N VAL A 365 -11.95 13.30 7.93
CA VAL A 365 -11.89 14.34 6.89
C VAL A 365 -11.31 13.71 5.65
N ARG A 366 -11.93 13.93 4.49
CA ARG A 366 -11.43 13.38 3.23
C ARG A 366 -10.21 14.16 2.73
N ALA A 367 -9.30 13.50 2.03
CA ALA A 367 -8.32 14.19 1.22
C ALA A 367 -9.02 15.16 0.25
N SER A 368 -8.32 16.22 -0.14
CA SER A 368 -8.84 17.32 -0.96
C SER A 368 -9.99 18.11 -0.34
N SER A 369 -10.37 17.84 0.93
CA SER A 369 -11.36 18.67 1.63
C SER A 369 -10.92 20.12 1.65
N PRO A 370 -11.82 21.08 1.40
CA PRO A 370 -11.48 22.49 1.39
C PRO A 370 -11.01 22.93 2.78
N VAL A 371 -10.00 23.78 2.78
CA VAL A 371 -9.41 24.39 3.96
C VAL A 371 -9.44 25.90 3.78
N GLY A 372 -9.87 26.63 4.80
CA GLY A 372 -9.82 28.10 4.83
C GLY A 372 -8.96 28.58 5.99
N GLY A 373 -8.24 29.67 5.77
CA GLY A 373 -7.45 30.32 6.82
C GLY A 373 -7.02 31.72 6.43
N ARG A 374 -6.27 32.37 7.32
CA ARG A 374 -5.75 33.72 7.13
C ARG A 374 -4.27 33.74 7.48
N LEU A 375 -3.46 34.43 6.68
CA LEU A 375 -2.07 34.69 7.07
C LEU A 375 -2.04 35.82 8.08
N THR A 376 -1.39 35.60 9.22
CA THR A 376 -1.23 36.62 10.27
C THR A 376 0.22 37.05 10.41
N LEU A 377 0.43 38.33 10.73
CA LEU A 377 1.75 38.88 11.02
C LEU A 377 2.29 38.35 12.35
N LEU A 378 3.52 37.87 12.34
CA LEU A 378 4.33 37.66 13.54
C LEU A 378 5.31 38.84 13.68
N ALA A 379 5.91 38.98 14.87
CA ALA A 379 6.97 39.95 15.09
C ALA A 379 8.09 39.78 14.02
N ARG A 380 8.62 40.91 13.51
CA ARG A 380 9.71 40.95 12.51
C ARG A 380 9.35 40.34 11.14
N GLN A 381 8.21 40.72 10.56
CA GLN A 381 7.80 40.41 9.17
C GLN A 381 7.54 38.94 8.82
N ASN A 382 7.72 38.00 9.75
CA ASN A 382 7.33 36.61 9.56
C ASN A 382 5.80 36.48 9.50
N ARG A 383 5.30 35.49 8.76
CA ARG A 383 3.87 35.19 8.66
C ARG A 383 3.59 33.80 9.17
N ARG A 384 2.35 33.49 9.56
CA ARG A 384 1.88 32.11 9.75
C ARG A 384 0.45 31.97 9.28
N LEU A 385 0.06 30.77 8.87
CA LEU A 385 -1.32 30.44 8.56
C LEU A 385 -2.11 30.21 9.87
N GLU A 386 -3.16 31.00 10.08
CA GLU A 386 -4.21 30.73 11.05
C GLU A 386 -5.36 30.01 10.35
N LEU A 387 -5.59 28.75 10.68
CA LEU A 387 -6.66 27.94 10.13
C LEU A 387 -8.00 28.39 10.70
N THR A 388 -8.99 28.65 9.84
CA THR A 388 -10.34 29.10 10.22
C THR A 388 -11.42 28.07 9.88
N SER A 389 -11.21 27.23 8.86
CA SER A 389 -12.14 26.15 8.51
C SER A 389 -11.44 24.91 7.94
N LEU A 390 -12.05 23.74 8.19
CA LEU A 390 -11.65 22.44 7.68
C LEU A 390 -12.90 21.67 7.24
N ALA A 391 -13.01 21.34 5.95
CA ALA A 391 -14.20 20.70 5.37
C ALA A 391 -15.51 21.47 5.69
N ASN A 392 -15.46 22.80 5.60
CA ASN A 392 -16.54 23.73 5.96
C ASN A 392 -16.94 23.74 7.45
N VAL A 393 -16.17 23.09 8.33
CA VAL A 393 -16.34 23.16 9.78
C VAL A 393 -15.41 24.23 10.34
N PRO A 394 -15.90 25.15 11.19
CA PRO A 394 -15.04 26.11 11.87
C PRO A 394 -14.00 25.40 12.74
N VAL A 395 -12.72 25.76 12.57
CA VAL A 395 -11.61 25.24 13.37
C VAL A 395 -10.67 26.38 13.76
N SER A 396 -9.76 26.12 14.69
CA SER A 396 -8.68 27.03 15.02
C SER A 396 -7.36 26.26 15.08
N GLY A 397 -6.34 26.73 14.39
CA GLY A 397 -5.00 26.16 14.37
C GLY A 397 -3.99 27.17 13.86
N SER A 398 -2.71 27.02 14.18
CA SER A 398 -1.66 27.91 13.66
C SER A 398 -0.49 27.11 13.10
N SER A 399 -0.06 27.40 11.88
CA SER A 399 1.18 26.84 11.35
C SER A 399 2.42 27.36 12.11
N SER A 400 3.56 26.71 11.88
CA SER A 400 4.86 27.36 12.12
C SER A 400 4.99 28.63 11.25
N PRO A 401 5.89 29.57 11.61
CA PRO A 401 6.20 30.70 10.74
C PRO A 401 6.53 30.22 9.33
N LEU A 402 5.86 30.79 8.34
CA LEU A 402 6.22 30.66 6.93
C LEU A 402 7.65 31.16 6.76
N PRO A 403 8.44 30.48 5.93
CA PRO A 403 9.78 30.94 5.68
C PRO A 403 9.73 32.30 4.98
N ALA A 404 10.56 33.23 5.48
CA ALA A 404 10.80 34.48 4.80
C ALA A 404 11.86 34.23 3.71
N TYR A 405 11.68 34.87 2.56
CA TYR A 405 12.56 34.68 1.43
C TYR A 405 13.46 35.90 1.27
N GLU A 406 14.76 35.66 1.08
CA GLU A 406 15.70 36.74 0.77
C GLU A 406 15.53 37.18 -0.67
N GLN A 407 15.15 38.44 -0.86
CA GLN A 407 15.16 39.09 -2.16
C GLN A 407 16.38 40.00 -2.23
N LEU A 408 17.25 39.76 -3.23
CA LEU A 408 18.30 40.69 -3.59
C LEU A 408 17.66 41.90 -4.27
N VAL A 409 17.69 43.04 -3.60
CA VAL A 409 17.23 44.31 -4.16
C VAL A 409 18.45 45.07 -4.66
N THR A 410 18.60 45.17 -5.98
CA THR A 410 19.59 46.04 -6.61
C THR A 410 19.12 47.49 -6.51
N ARG A 411 19.88 48.34 -5.82
CA ARG A 411 19.65 49.79 -5.91
C ARG A 411 20.31 50.30 -7.18
N GLN A 412 19.54 50.85 -8.11
CA GLN A 412 20.08 51.55 -9.29
C GLN A 412 20.85 52.80 -8.86
N LYS A 413 22.14 52.64 -8.56
CA LYS A 413 23.17 53.69 -8.64
C LYS A 413 24.43 53.06 -9.23
N ALA A 414 25.35 53.89 -9.73
CA ALA A 414 26.52 53.52 -10.55
C ALA A 414 27.51 52.50 -9.93
N THR A 415 27.25 52.02 -8.72
CA THR A 415 27.92 50.91 -8.04
C THR A 415 26.87 49.86 -7.71
N LEU A 416 27.09 48.60 -8.13
CA LEU A 416 26.24 47.45 -7.80
C LEU A 416 26.24 47.21 -6.28
N ASP A 417 25.38 47.94 -5.56
CA ASP A 417 25.07 47.67 -4.15
C ASP A 417 23.86 46.72 -4.11
N PHE A 418 24.12 45.50 -3.63
CA PHE A 418 23.09 44.53 -3.31
C PHE A 418 22.69 44.70 -1.84
N SER A 419 21.39 44.92 -1.58
CA SER A 419 20.84 44.74 -0.23
C SER A 419 19.90 43.55 -0.23
N THR A 420 20.11 42.60 0.66
CA THR A 420 19.14 41.52 0.92
C THR A 420 17.99 42.10 1.75
N GLN A 421 16.75 41.93 1.28
CA GLN A 421 15.55 42.18 2.07
C GLN A 421 14.82 40.86 2.24
N LEU A 422 14.55 40.47 3.49
CA LEU A 422 13.65 39.36 3.77
C LEU A 422 12.22 39.83 3.50
N ARG A 423 11.57 39.25 2.48
CA ARG A 423 10.16 39.50 2.19
C ARG A 423 9.37 38.20 2.28
N PRO A 424 8.21 38.21 2.96
CA PRO A 424 7.31 37.06 2.95
C PRO A 424 6.75 36.86 1.54
N PHE A 425 6.85 35.62 1.03
CA PHE A 425 6.33 35.20 -0.27
C PHE A 425 5.40 34.02 -0.02
N ILE A 426 4.27 33.97 -0.71
CA ILE A 426 3.34 32.83 -0.66
C ILE A 426 3.29 32.16 -2.03
N ARG A 427 3.25 30.82 -2.04
CA ARG A 427 3.12 30.02 -3.26
C ARG A 427 1.90 29.13 -3.26
N THR A 428 1.31 28.96 -4.44
CA THR A 428 0.36 27.87 -4.67
C THR A 428 1.10 26.55 -4.60
N GLY A 429 0.48 25.56 -3.95
CA GLY A 429 1.12 24.28 -3.69
C GLY A 429 2.08 24.30 -2.50
N GLU A 430 2.18 25.41 -1.73
CA GLU A 430 2.97 25.44 -0.51
C GLU A 430 2.31 24.60 0.59
N LEU A 431 3.12 23.75 1.25
CA LEU A 431 2.63 22.71 2.15
C LEU A 431 2.90 23.06 3.60
N LEU A 432 1.84 23.15 4.39
CA LEU A 432 1.86 23.62 5.75
C LEU A 432 1.29 22.57 6.71
N GLY A 433 1.98 22.37 7.82
CA GLY A 433 1.43 21.64 8.96
C GLY A 433 0.80 22.61 9.96
N VAL A 434 -0.51 22.49 10.19
CA VAL A 434 -1.27 23.37 11.09
C VAL A 434 -1.82 22.57 12.29
N PRO A 435 -1.17 22.58 13.46
CA PRO A 435 -1.74 22.00 14.67
C PRO A 435 -3.02 22.72 15.10
N LEU A 436 -4.08 21.94 15.38
CA LEU A 436 -5.31 22.46 15.98
C LEU A 436 -5.06 23.01 17.39
N LYS A 437 -5.68 24.14 17.74
CA LYS A 437 -5.61 24.76 19.08
C LYS A 437 -6.60 24.15 20.07
N ALA A 438 -7.72 23.63 19.57
CA ALA A 438 -8.80 23.08 20.37
C ALA A 438 -9.34 21.81 19.71
N ASP A 439 -10.07 21.02 20.48
CA ASP A 439 -10.78 19.87 19.94
C ASP A 439 -11.84 20.32 18.93
N VAL A 440 -11.95 19.60 17.81
CA VAL A 440 -12.93 19.88 16.74
C VAL A 440 -13.84 18.68 16.59
N THR A 441 -15.14 18.92 16.65
CA THR A 441 -16.15 17.91 16.35
C THR A 441 -16.57 18.04 14.88
N LEU A 442 -16.25 17.04 14.07
CA LEU A 442 -16.58 17.04 12.66
C LEU A 442 -17.91 16.31 12.40
N PRO A 443 -18.73 16.78 11.45
CA PRO A 443 -19.95 16.08 11.07
C PRO A 443 -19.58 14.71 10.49
N PRO A 444 -20.49 13.73 10.59
CA PRO A 444 -20.29 12.45 9.95
C PRO A 444 -20.04 12.63 8.45
N VAL A 445 -18.92 12.10 7.96
CA VAL A 445 -18.64 11.98 6.53
C VAL A 445 -19.72 11.08 5.94
N GLU A 446 -20.50 11.62 5.01
CA GLU A 446 -21.48 10.85 4.25
C GLU A 446 -20.78 9.61 3.68
N SER A 447 -21.28 8.42 4.00
CA SER A 447 -20.66 7.16 3.57
C SER A 447 -20.62 7.11 2.05
N VAL A 448 -19.44 6.91 1.48
CA VAL A 448 -19.29 6.62 0.05
C VAL A 448 -20.10 5.36 -0.26
N LYS A 449 -20.77 5.34 -1.42
CA LYS A 449 -21.57 4.20 -1.84
C LYS A 449 -20.70 2.93 -1.81
N PRO A 450 -21.11 1.87 -1.09
CA PRO A 450 -20.36 0.63 -0.94
C PRO A 450 -19.78 0.13 -2.25
N TRP A 451 -18.50 -0.24 -2.25
CA TRP A 451 -18.00 -1.14 -3.28
C TRP A 451 -18.44 -2.56 -2.95
N LEU A 452 -19.14 -3.21 -3.89
CA LEU A 452 -19.67 -4.57 -3.74
C LEU A 452 -18.60 -5.63 -4.02
N LEU A 453 -17.46 -5.59 -3.32
CA LEU A 453 -16.59 -6.76 -3.31
C LEU A 453 -16.92 -7.63 -2.11
N ASP A 454 -17.66 -8.71 -2.35
CA ASP A 454 -17.84 -9.75 -1.36
C ASP A 454 -16.52 -10.51 -1.16
N THR A 455 -15.67 -9.99 -0.27
CA THR A 455 -14.47 -10.68 0.21
C THR A 455 -14.74 -11.51 1.47
N SER A 456 -16.01 -11.68 1.86
CA SER A 456 -16.35 -12.38 3.09
C SER A 456 -16.10 -13.87 2.98
N LEU A 457 -15.45 -14.50 3.95
CA LEU A 457 -15.55 -15.96 4.03
C LEU A 457 -16.96 -16.35 4.49
N PRO A 458 -17.46 -17.52 4.06
CA PRO A 458 -18.70 -18.04 4.62
C PRO A 458 -18.52 -18.18 6.13
N VAL A 459 -19.52 -17.78 6.91
CA VAL A 459 -19.53 -18.12 8.34
C VAL A 459 -19.62 -19.64 8.44
N ALA A 460 -18.67 -20.23 9.16
CA ALA A 460 -18.54 -21.67 9.31
C ALA A 460 -19.88 -22.31 9.65
N SER A 461 -20.21 -23.39 8.92
CA SER A 461 -21.52 -24.00 9.02
C SER A 461 -21.75 -24.92 10.19
N LEU A 462 -20.66 -25.25 10.89
CA LEU A 462 -20.69 -26.33 11.85
C LEU A 462 -20.99 -25.77 13.24
N PRO A 463 -22.08 -26.23 13.90
CA PRO A 463 -22.28 -25.92 15.30
C PRO A 463 -21.12 -26.52 16.10
N ALA A 464 -20.65 -25.79 17.10
CA ALA A 464 -19.55 -26.26 17.93
C ALA A 464 -19.89 -27.62 18.57
N GLN A 465 -19.05 -28.61 18.28
CA GLN A 465 -19.18 -29.95 18.83
C GLN A 465 -18.36 -30.06 20.11
N LYS A 466 -18.69 -31.04 20.97
CA LYS A 466 -17.80 -31.40 22.06
C LYS A 466 -16.45 -31.82 21.47
N PRO A 467 -15.31 -31.49 22.11
CA PRO A 467 -14.02 -31.88 21.59
C PRO A 467 -13.93 -33.39 21.34
N ASP A 468 -13.61 -33.78 20.11
CA ASP A 468 -13.46 -35.17 19.67
C ASP A 468 -12.15 -35.33 18.88
N PRO A 469 -11.05 -35.73 19.56
CA PRO A 469 -9.75 -35.93 18.92
C PRO A 469 -9.73 -37.05 17.86
N LYS A 470 -10.69 -38.00 17.89
CA LYS A 470 -10.78 -39.07 16.90
C LYS A 470 -11.43 -38.55 15.62
N LEU A 471 -12.53 -37.80 15.75
CA LEU A 471 -13.16 -37.12 14.64
C LEU A 471 -12.19 -36.13 14.00
N ALA A 472 -11.45 -35.36 14.80
CA ALA A 472 -10.46 -34.41 14.30
C ALA A 472 -9.40 -35.08 13.43
N ARG A 473 -8.78 -36.17 13.91
CA ARG A 473 -7.80 -36.95 13.12
C ARG A 473 -8.38 -37.53 11.84
N THR A 474 -9.62 -38.04 11.91
CA THR A 474 -10.30 -38.61 10.73
C THR A 474 -10.58 -37.54 9.68
N ALA A 475 -11.07 -36.37 10.11
CA ALA A 475 -11.35 -35.24 9.24
C ALA A 475 -10.06 -34.65 8.63
N TYR A 476 -8.97 -34.55 9.41
CA TYR A 476 -7.67 -34.12 8.90
C TYR A 476 -7.11 -35.09 7.84
N ALA A 477 -7.19 -36.40 8.08
CA ALA A 477 -6.78 -37.40 7.09
C ALA A 477 -7.62 -37.32 5.79
N ALA A 478 -8.95 -37.12 5.93
CA ALA A 478 -9.84 -36.92 4.79
C ALA A 478 -9.49 -35.65 4.01
N ALA A 479 -9.17 -34.55 4.70
CA ALA A 479 -8.72 -33.31 4.07
C ALA A 479 -7.45 -33.52 3.23
N ARG A 480 -6.45 -34.24 3.76
CA ARG A 480 -5.21 -34.53 3.02
C ARG A 480 -5.48 -35.33 1.74
N ALA A 481 -6.34 -36.34 1.82
CA ALA A 481 -6.75 -37.11 0.64
C ALA A 481 -7.49 -36.25 -0.39
N GLN A 482 -8.36 -35.34 0.07
CA GLN A 482 -9.10 -34.41 -0.79
C GLN A 482 -8.19 -33.36 -1.45
N ILE A 483 -7.19 -32.85 -0.72
CA ILE A 483 -6.16 -31.96 -1.29
C ILE A 483 -5.39 -32.70 -2.39
N ALA A 484 -4.95 -33.93 -2.13
CA ALA A 484 -4.24 -34.73 -3.13
C ALA A 484 -5.10 -35.01 -4.39
N ALA A 485 -6.42 -35.06 -4.23
CA ALA A 485 -7.38 -35.20 -5.33
C ALA A 485 -7.79 -33.87 -5.99
N GLY A 486 -7.33 -32.72 -5.49
CA GLY A 486 -7.71 -31.40 -5.99
C GLY A 486 -9.13 -30.95 -5.59
N ASP A 487 -9.79 -31.63 -4.65
CA ASP A 487 -11.14 -31.28 -4.17
C ASP A 487 -11.05 -30.25 -3.03
N TRP A 488 -10.77 -29.00 -3.39
CA TRP A 488 -10.49 -27.92 -2.44
C TRP A 488 -11.65 -27.62 -1.50
N LYS A 489 -12.90 -27.71 -1.97
CA LYS A 489 -14.09 -27.39 -1.17
C LYS A 489 -14.35 -28.46 -0.11
N LYS A 490 -14.22 -29.74 -0.46
CA LYS A 490 -14.32 -30.81 0.54
C LYS A 490 -13.13 -30.75 1.50
N ALA A 491 -11.92 -30.50 1.00
CA ALA A 491 -10.73 -30.34 1.84
C ALA A 491 -10.93 -29.23 2.89
N GLN A 492 -11.42 -28.06 2.49
CA GLN A 492 -11.74 -26.97 3.40
C GLN A 492 -12.74 -27.41 4.48
N THR A 493 -13.84 -28.02 4.06
CA THR A 493 -14.90 -28.50 4.98
C THR A 493 -14.34 -29.51 6.00
N SER A 494 -13.47 -30.42 5.54
CA SER A 494 -12.82 -31.42 6.40
C SER A 494 -11.82 -30.80 7.37
N LEU A 495 -11.04 -29.80 6.95
CA LEU A 495 -10.13 -29.06 7.85
C LEU A 495 -10.89 -28.23 8.89
N GLU A 496 -11.94 -27.54 8.48
CA GLU A 496 -12.83 -26.81 9.40
C GLU A 496 -13.49 -27.76 10.40
N THR A 497 -13.92 -28.94 9.95
CA THR A 497 -14.43 -30.00 10.83
C THR A 497 -13.35 -30.47 11.81
N SER A 498 -12.14 -30.72 11.32
CA SER A 498 -11.01 -31.13 12.17
C SER A 498 -10.74 -30.10 13.27
N LEU A 499 -10.68 -28.83 12.90
CA LEU A 499 -10.42 -27.73 13.83
C LEU A 499 -11.60 -27.47 14.79
N ALA A 500 -12.84 -27.65 14.36
CA ALA A 500 -14.02 -27.54 15.22
C ALA A 500 -14.06 -28.69 16.26
N SER A 501 -13.66 -29.90 15.88
CA SER A 501 -13.61 -31.05 16.79
C SER A 501 -12.39 -31.03 17.72
N SER A 502 -11.23 -30.57 17.26
CA SER A 502 -10.05 -30.40 18.12
C SER A 502 -9.06 -29.43 17.45
N PRO A 503 -9.05 -28.14 17.84
CA PRO A 503 -8.10 -27.16 17.33
C PRO A 503 -6.66 -27.68 17.42
N SER A 504 -5.94 -27.69 16.31
CA SER A 504 -4.57 -28.22 16.25
C SER A 504 -3.68 -27.43 15.30
N GLU A 505 -2.39 -27.44 15.56
CA GLU A 505 -1.39 -26.71 14.78
C GLU A 505 -1.36 -27.19 13.33
N GLN A 506 -1.38 -28.50 13.12
CA GLN A 506 -1.33 -29.14 11.80
C GLN A 506 -2.57 -28.81 10.97
N ALA A 507 -3.77 -28.91 11.55
CA ALA A 507 -5.00 -28.59 10.82
C ALA A 507 -5.11 -27.08 10.52
N ARG A 508 -4.62 -26.21 11.42
CA ARG A 508 -4.57 -24.76 11.19
C ARG A 508 -3.59 -24.43 10.06
N ALA A 509 -2.38 -24.98 10.09
CA ALA A 509 -1.37 -24.80 9.05
C ALA A 509 -1.87 -25.34 7.69
N ALA A 510 -2.52 -26.50 7.67
CA ALA A 510 -3.13 -27.06 6.46
C ALA A 510 -4.24 -26.16 5.89
N LEU A 511 -5.05 -25.53 6.75
CA LEU A 511 -6.09 -24.60 6.30
C LEU A 511 -5.50 -23.29 5.78
N THR A 512 -4.46 -22.77 6.45
CA THR A 512 -3.67 -21.63 5.95
C THR A 512 -3.16 -21.93 4.55
N TRP A 513 -2.48 -23.06 4.38
CA TRP A 513 -1.93 -23.50 3.10
C TRP A 513 -3.03 -23.66 2.04
N LEU A 514 -4.16 -24.27 2.38
CA LEU A 514 -5.29 -24.43 1.47
C LEU A 514 -5.81 -23.08 0.95
N TYR A 515 -6.00 -22.12 1.85
CA TYR A 515 -6.41 -20.77 1.50
C TYR A 515 -5.37 -20.05 0.63
N GLU A 516 -4.07 -20.25 0.87
CA GLU A 516 -3.03 -19.74 -0.03
C GLU A 516 -3.18 -20.31 -1.44
N GLN A 517 -3.33 -21.64 -1.56
CA GLN A 517 -3.47 -22.30 -2.86
C GLN A 517 -4.73 -21.85 -3.61
N GLN A 518 -5.88 -21.78 -2.92
CA GLN A 518 -7.11 -21.27 -3.51
C GLN A 518 -6.95 -19.81 -3.94
N GLY A 519 -6.36 -18.98 -3.08
CA GLY A 519 -6.10 -17.58 -3.34
C GLY A 519 -5.21 -17.34 -4.57
N GLU A 520 -4.10 -18.08 -4.67
CA GLU A 520 -3.22 -18.07 -5.84
C GLU A 520 -3.91 -18.61 -7.10
N GLN A 521 -4.76 -19.63 -6.96
CA GLN A 521 -5.56 -20.14 -8.07
C GLN A 521 -6.49 -19.05 -8.60
N TRP A 522 -7.27 -18.39 -7.74
CA TRP A 522 -8.16 -17.29 -8.12
C TRP A 522 -7.40 -16.11 -8.74
N LEU A 523 -6.22 -15.80 -8.21
CA LEU A 523 -5.36 -14.79 -8.80
C LEU A 523 -4.91 -15.18 -10.22
N ARG A 524 -4.59 -16.46 -10.46
CA ARG A 524 -4.29 -17.00 -11.80
C ARG A 524 -5.52 -16.99 -12.71
N LEU A 525 -6.73 -17.12 -12.17
CA LEU A 525 -7.98 -16.97 -12.93
C LEU A 525 -8.30 -15.49 -13.22
N ASN A 526 -7.48 -14.54 -12.76
CA ASN A 526 -7.71 -13.10 -12.86
C ASN A 526 -9.01 -12.67 -12.13
N ASP A 527 -9.29 -13.27 -10.97
CA ASP A 527 -10.35 -12.88 -10.04
C ASP A 527 -9.75 -12.39 -8.70
N PRO A 528 -9.27 -11.13 -8.63
CA PRO A 528 -8.66 -10.55 -7.44
C PRO A 528 -9.60 -10.49 -6.22
N PRO A 529 -10.91 -10.20 -6.34
CA PRO A 529 -11.82 -10.25 -5.21
C PRO A 529 -11.84 -11.61 -4.50
N LEU A 530 -12.00 -12.70 -5.26
CA LEU A 530 -11.94 -14.05 -4.69
C LEU A 530 -10.53 -14.40 -4.22
N ALA A 531 -9.48 -13.98 -4.91
CA ALA A 531 -8.10 -14.16 -4.45
C ALA A 531 -7.87 -13.50 -3.08
N LEU A 532 -8.27 -12.25 -2.92
CA LEU A 532 -8.16 -11.49 -1.67
C LEU A 532 -8.92 -12.15 -0.52
N ARG A 533 -10.13 -12.64 -0.77
CA ARG A 533 -10.93 -13.38 0.21
C ARG A 533 -10.12 -14.51 0.88
N TYR A 534 -9.49 -15.36 0.06
CA TYR A 534 -8.73 -16.50 0.57
C TYR A 534 -7.36 -16.08 1.11
N LEU A 535 -6.65 -15.19 0.44
CA LEU A 535 -5.31 -14.76 0.86
C LEU A 535 -5.33 -13.94 2.15
N GLU A 536 -6.34 -13.09 2.38
CA GLU A 536 -6.51 -12.40 3.67
C GLU A 536 -6.80 -13.40 4.80
N ALA A 537 -7.61 -14.43 4.53
CA ALA A 537 -7.89 -15.48 5.50
C ALA A 537 -6.62 -16.27 5.86
N ALA A 538 -5.80 -16.60 4.86
CA ALA A 538 -4.48 -17.21 5.07
C ALA A 538 -3.57 -16.31 5.92
N GLN A 539 -3.46 -15.02 5.59
CA GLN A 539 -2.65 -14.05 6.34
C GLN A 539 -3.07 -14.00 7.82
N ARG A 540 -4.38 -13.95 8.11
CA ARG A 540 -4.89 -13.95 9.48
C ARG A 540 -4.61 -15.26 10.22
N LEU A 541 -4.52 -16.39 9.52
CA LEU A 541 -4.12 -17.67 10.09
C LEU A 541 -2.60 -17.81 10.30
N GLY A 542 -1.79 -16.85 9.82
CA GLY A 542 -0.34 -16.79 10.04
C GLY A 542 0.50 -16.86 8.78
N SER A 543 -0.10 -16.85 7.59
CA SER A 543 0.63 -16.72 6.33
C SER A 543 1.43 -15.41 6.27
N ARG A 544 2.49 -15.41 5.45
CA ARG A 544 3.25 -14.21 5.07
C ARG A 544 3.50 -14.18 3.56
N GLN A 545 2.61 -14.78 2.78
CA GLN A 545 2.82 -14.97 1.34
C GLN A 545 2.78 -13.64 0.57
N PRO A 546 3.70 -13.42 -0.38
CA PRO A 546 3.67 -12.25 -1.27
C PRO A 546 2.45 -12.23 -2.21
N ALA A 547 1.77 -13.37 -2.39
CA ALA A 547 0.59 -13.49 -3.24
C ALA A 547 -0.54 -12.53 -2.84
N LEU A 548 -0.69 -12.20 -1.55
CA LEU A 548 -1.70 -11.24 -1.10
C LEU A 548 -1.43 -9.83 -1.63
N GLY A 549 -0.16 -9.41 -1.67
CA GLY A 549 0.24 -8.16 -2.31
C GLY A 549 -0.09 -8.15 -3.80
N CYS A 550 0.10 -9.28 -4.49
CA CYS A 550 -0.31 -9.42 -5.89
C CYS A 550 -1.82 -9.30 -6.09
N ALA A 551 -2.63 -9.86 -5.17
CA ALA A 551 -4.08 -9.78 -5.27
C ALA A 551 -4.58 -8.34 -5.10
N TYR A 552 -4.01 -7.56 -4.18
CA TYR A 552 -4.32 -6.12 -4.09
C TYR A 552 -3.87 -5.36 -5.34
N ALA A 553 -2.66 -5.61 -5.84
CA ALA A 553 -2.16 -4.97 -7.06
C ALA A 553 -3.05 -5.26 -8.26
N ALA A 554 -3.41 -6.54 -8.46
CA ALA A 554 -4.31 -6.95 -9.53
C ALA A 554 -5.71 -6.34 -9.37
N LEU A 555 -6.22 -6.23 -8.13
CA LEU A 555 -7.50 -5.61 -7.89
C LEU A 555 -7.51 -4.12 -8.29
N VAL A 556 -6.46 -3.39 -7.91
CA VAL A 556 -6.29 -1.98 -8.28
C VAL A 556 -6.16 -1.86 -9.80
N ASP A 557 -5.30 -2.64 -10.45
CA ASP A 557 -5.08 -2.55 -11.91
C ASP A 557 -6.36 -2.86 -12.71
N GLN A 558 -7.16 -3.83 -12.28
CA GLN A 558 -8.42 -4.16 -12.94
C GLN A 558 -9.49 -3.07 -12.82
N ASN A 559 -9.42 -2.24 -11.78
CA ASN A 559 -10.49 -1.31 -11.44
C ASN A 559 -10.02 0.14 -11.38
N ASP A 560 -8.79 0.49 -11.76
CA ASP A 560 -8.21 1.82 -11.54
C ASP A 560 -9.11 2.97 -12.05
N ALA A 561 -9.77 2.77 -13.21
CA ALA A 561 -10.73 3.74 -13.76
C ALA A 561 -12.11 3.76 -13.06
N LEU A 562 -12.45 2.72 -12.31
CA LEU A 562 -13.71 2.54 -11.59
C LEU A 562 -13.59 2.82 -10.08
N LEU A 563 -12.37 2.80 -9.53
CA LEU A 563 -12.15 3.03 -8.12
C LEU A 563 -12.19 4.52 -7.81
N SER A 564 -13.01 4.90 -6.83
CA SER A 564 -12.92 6.24 -6.27
C SER A 564 -11.61 6.40 -5.49
N ASP A 565 -11.16 7.65 -5.31
CA ASP A 565 -9.99 7.95 -4.49
C ASP A 565 -10.11 7.35 -3.08
N GLU A 566 -11.32 7.30 -2.51
CA GLU A 566 -11.56 6.69 -1.21
C GLU A 566 -11.40 5.16 -1.22
N GLN A 567 -11.84 4.48 -2.29
CA GLN A 567 -11.67 3.03 -2.43
C GLN A 567 -10.19 2.67 -2.59
N LEU A 568 -9.45 3.47 -3.37
CA LEU A 568 -8.00 3.32 -3.52
C LEU A 568 -7.28 3.56 -2.19
N GLN A 569 -7.67 4.58 -1.42
CA GLN A 569 -7.13 4.82 -0.08
C GLN A 569 -7.44 3.68 0.89
N TYR A 570 -8.65 3.11 0.84
CA TYR A 570 -9.01 1.94 1.64
C TYR A 570 -8.10 0.74 1.32
N LEU A 571 -7.92 0.40 0.04
CA LEU A 571 -7.05 -0.69 -0.37
C LEU A 571 -5.59 -0.46 0.05
N ARG A 572 -5.08 0.77 -0.13
CA ARG A 572 -3.73 1.17 0.32
C ARG A 572 -3.56 0.98 1.84
N ARG A 573 -4.52 1.42 2.65
CA ARG A 573 -4.49 1.20 4.11
C ARG A 573 -4.48 -0.29 4.41
N ARG A 574 -5.30 -1.08 3.73
CA ARG A 574 -5.40 -2.51 4.01
C ARG A 574 -4.07 -3.22 3.74
N VAL A 575 -3.43 -2.90 2.62
CA VAL A 575 -2.06 -3.33 2.29
C VAL A 575 -1.08 -2.98 3.41
N GLN A 576 -1.11 -1.74 3.91
CA GLN A 576 -0.23 -1.31 5.00
C GLN A 576 -0.53 -2.01 6.34
N GLN A 577 -1.81 -2.16 6.71
CA GLN A 577 -2.22 -2.86 7.94
C GLN A 577 -1.74 -4.31 7.97
N LEU A 578 -1.65 -4.93 6.80
CA LEU A 578 -1.19 -6.30 6.63
C LEU A 578 0.33 -6.39 6.42
N ASP A 579 1.05 -5.27 6.52
CA ASP A 579 2.49 -5.14 6.28
C ASP A 579 2.93 -5.71 4.92
N LEU A 580 2.09 -5.49 3.90
CA LEU A 580 2.33 -5.98 2.55
C LEU A 580 3.10 -4.94 1.75
N ARG A 581 4.08 -5.41 0.97
CA ARG A 581 4.76 -4.60 -0.05
C ARG A 581 4.22 -5.03 -1.41
N LEU A 582 3.54 -4.13 -2.12
CA LEU A 582 3.00 -4.43 -3.47
C LEU A 582 4.11 -4.79 -4.47
N GLN A 583 5.31 -4.24 -4.26
CA GLN A 583 6.53 -4.53 -5.02
C GLN A 583 7.07 -5.96 -4.81
N ASP A 584 6.63 -6.68 -3.77
CA ASP A 584 6.99 -8.09 -3.58
C ASP A 584 6.19 -9.01 -4.50
N CYS A 585 5.29 -8.47 -5.33
CA CYS A 585 4.53 -9.25 -6.30
C CYS A 585 5.45 -9.79 -7.42
N PRO A 586 5.74 -11.11 -7.48
CA PRO A 586 6.79 -11.65 -8.36
C PRO A 586 6.42 -11.59 -9.85
N SER A 587 5.16 -11.32 -10.18
CA SER A 587 4.66 -11.28 -11.56
C SER A 587 4.89 -9.93 -12.24
N GLY A 588 5.44 -8.93 -11.55
CA GLY A 588 5.59 -7.58 -12.09
C GLY A 588 4.28 -6.80 -12.25
N ILE A 589 3.12 -7.40 -11.89
CA ILE A 589 1.77 -6.82 -11.98
C ILE A 589 1.61 -5.57 -11.08
N GLY A 590 2.56 -5.28 -10.19
CA GLY A 590 2.50 -4.16 -9.24
C GLY A 590 3.58 -3.08 -9.41
N ALA A 591 4.25 -2.99 -10.56
CA ALA A 591 5.39 -2.06 -10.72
C ALA A 591 5.02 -0.56 -10.70
N TYR A 592 3.74 -0.21 -10.53
CA TYR A 592 3.35 1.16 -10.26
C TYR A 592 2.32 1.23 -9.14
N TRP A 593 2.79 1.62 -7.96
CA TRP A 593 2.21 2.71 -7.17
C TRP A 593 3.15 3.05 -6.01
N PRO A 594 3.80 4.21 -6.00
CA PRO A 594 4.08 4.88 -4.75
C PRO A 594 2.85 5.72 -4.38
N PRO A 595 2.16 5.41 -3.26
CA PRO A 595 1.39 6.43 -2.58
C PRO A 595 1.90 6.61 -1.15
N ALA A 596 1.84 7.85 -0.67
CA ALA A 596 2.09 8.19 0.71
C ALA A 596 1.31 7.26 1.67
N ALA A 597 1.98 6.80 2.73
CA ALA A 597 1.33 6.09 3.83
C ALA A 597 0.19 6.95 4.43
N PRO A 598 -1.00 6.40 4.71
CA PRO A 598 -2.05 7.13 5.41
C PRO A 598 -1.56 7.58 6.80
N THR A 599 -1.85 8.85 7.08
CA THR A 599 -1.43 9.55 8.29
C THR A 599 -2.54 9.46 9.33
N VAL A 600 -2.32 8.71 10.41
CA VAL A 600 -3.16 8.84 11.63
C VAL A 600 -2.99 10.27 12.15
N ALA A 601 -4.06 10.90 12.64
CA ALA A 601 -4.03 12.20 13.33
C ALA A 601 -2.83 12.28 14.30
N GLY A 602 -1.71 12.85 13.85
CA GLY A 602 -0.42 12.84 14.55
C GLY A 602 0.86 12.55 13.75
N ASN A 603 0.81 11.96 12.54
CA ASN A 603 2.00 11.39 11.86
C ASN A 603 2.31 11.91 10.42
N TYR A 604 2.23 13.21 10.16
CA TYR A 604 2.16 13.75 8.78
C TYR A 604 3.49 13.88 8.00
N PHE A 605 4.67 13.97 8.64
CA PHE A 605 5.84 14.49 7.92
C PHE A 605 6.79 13.53 7.13
N PRO A 606 6.68 12.18 7.08
CA PRO A 606 7.68 11.39 6.32
C PRO A 606 7.52 11.40 4.79
N SER A 607 6.32 11.63 4.25
CA SER A 607 5.99 11.26 2.86
C SER A 607 6.08 12.39 1.83
N VAL A 608 6.05 13.66 2.25
CA VAL A 608 5.81 14.79 1.34
C VAL A 608 7.09 15.44 0.78
N VAL A 609 8.25 15.19 1.38
CA VAL A 609 9.53 15.79 0.94
C VAL A 609 10.12 15.07 -0.29
N TYR A 610 9.62 13.88 -0.65
CA TYR A 610 10.19 13.05 -1.72
C TYR A 610 9.79 13.46 -3.15
N ASP A 611 8.62 14.09 -3.36
CA ASP A 611 8.07 14.29 -4.71
C ASP A 611 8.41 15.65 -5.36
N TYR A 612 8.76 16.68 -4.58
CA TYR A 612 9.06 18.01 -5.15
C TYR A 612 10.46 18.12 -5.77
N TYR A 613 11.41 17.28 -5.34
CA TYR A 613 12.77 17.28 -5.88
C TYR A 613 12.91 16.53 -7.21
N THR A 614 12.01 15.59 -7.51
CA THR A 614 12.03 14.80 -8.76
C THR A 614 11.26 15.47 -9.90
N ALA A 615 10.18 16.22 -9.61
CA ALA A 615 9.42 16.93 -10.65
C ALA A 615 10.18 18.13 -11.24
N SER A 616 11.05 18.80 -10.46
CA SER A 616 11.78 19.98 -10.91
C SER A 616 12.93 19.67 -11.88
N TYR A 617 13.31 18.40 -12.06
CA TYR A 617 14.37 17.99 -13.00
C TYR A 617 13.85 17.58 -14.39
N ALA A 618 12.53 17.47 -14.59
CA ALA A 618 11.94 17.02 -15.86
C ALA A 618 11.49 18.15 -16.80
N ALA A 619 11.59 19.42 -16.40
CA ALA A 619 11.03 20.56 -17.14
C ALA A 619 12.05 21.49 -17.84
N ASN A 620 13.31 21.08 -18.02
CA ASN A 620 14.29 21.90 -18.74
C ASN A 620 14.97 21.10 -19.86
N LEU A 621 14.34 21.06 -21.04
CA LEU A 621 15.00 20.86 -22.34
C LEU A 621 14.03 21.20 -23.47
N ASN A 622 13.77 22.50 -23.66
CA ASN A 622 13.56 23.10 -24.98
C ASN A 622 13.30 24.60 -24.83
N LEU A 623 14.35 25.42 -24.88
CA LEU A 623 14.22 26.83 -25.26
C LEU A 623 15.41 27.19 -26.17
N GLY A 624 15.17 27.16 -27.48
CA GLY A 624 16.02 27.81 -28.46
C GLY A 624 15.63 29.28 -28.57
N GLY A 625 16.61 30.18 -28.45
CA GLY A 625 16.48 31.61 -28.78
C GLY A 625 17.04 32.55 -27.68
N PRO A 626 17.70 33.66 -28.05
CA PRO A 626 18.35 34.54 -27.09
C PRO A 626 17.37 35.62 -26.59
N SER A 627 17.05 35.60 -25.30
CA SER A 627 16.51 36.78 -24.63
C SER A 627 16.92 36.81 -23.16
N LEU A 628 17.50 37.94 -22.77
CA LEU A 628 17.85 38.37 -21.42
C LEU A 628 16.68 38.19 -20.44
N PHE A 629 16.86 37.42 -19.36
CA PHE A 629 16.06 37.54 -18.14
C PHE A 629 16.89 37.15 -16.90
N ASP A 630 16.81 38.02 -15.89
CA ASP A 630 17.32 37.84 -14.53
C ASP A 630 16.68 36.60 -13.87
N SER A 631 17.52 35.74 -13.28
CA SER A 631 17.07 34.56 -12.54
C SER A 631 17.26 34.77 -11.04
N LEU A 632 16.15 34.80 -10.30
CA LEU A 632 16.06 34.99 -8.85
C LEU A 632 16.10 33.60 -8.16
N LEU A 633 17.16 33.32 -7.39
CA LEU A 633 17.32 32.10 -6.60
C LEU A 633 16.89 32.33 -5.14
N ILE A 634 16.09 31.43 -4.56
CA ILE A 634 15.40 31.63 -3.28
C ILE A 634 15.59 30.38 -2.37
N LEU A 635 16.02 30.54 -1.11
CA LEU A 635 16.35 29.47 -0.14
C LEU A 635 15.48 29.53 1.16
N ASN A 636 15.16 28.37 1.80
CA ASN A 636 14.20 28.20 2.94
C ASN A 636 14.76 27.41 4.16
N TYR A 637 14.56 27.84 5.44
CA TYR A 637 14.90 27.08 6.68
C TYR A 637 14.08 27.43 7.97
N THR A 638 13.78 26.48 8.89
CA THR A 638 13.17 26.73 10.26
C THR A 638 13.53 25.73 11.42
N SER A 639 13.33 26.14 12.70
CA SER A 639 13.98 25.74 14.02
C SER A 639 13.19 24.78 15.01
N PRO A 640 13.67 24.42 16.25
CA PRO A 640 13.28 23.21 17.03
C PRO A 640 12.43 23.38 18.33
N ILE A 641 11.80 22.30 18.85
CA ILE A 641 11.24 22.15 20.22
C ILE A 641 11.47 20.70 20.76
N VAL A 642 11.69 20.57 22.09
CA VAL A 642 12.12 19.39 22.90
C VAL A 642 10.96 18.74 23.70
N GLY A 643 11.01 17.40 23.90
CA GLY A 643 10.21 16.65 24.89
C GLY A 643 10.78 15.24 25.20
N ARG A 644 10.74 14.80 26.48
CA ARG A 644 11.23 13.49 27.01
C ARG A 644 10.07 12.46 27.15
N ASP A 645 10.30 11.19 26.79
CA ASP A 645 10.05 9.99 27.63
C ASP A 645 10.39 8.64 26.93
N GLN A 646 10.63 7.61 27.75
CA GLN A 646 11.34 6.34 27.48
C GLN A 646 10.42 5.13 27.15
N ILE A 647 10.77 4.26 26.17
CA ILE A 647 10.41 2.81 26.13
C ILE A 647 11.50 1.96 25.43
N LYS A 648 11.63 0.69 25.87
CA LYS A 648 12.73 -0.31 25.77
C LYS A 648 12.82 -1.14 24.47
N GLY A 649 14.01 -1.68 24.16
CA GLY A 649 14.19 -3.02 23.57
C GLY A 649 15.12 -3.17 22.34
N ARG A 650 16.07 -4.11 22.41
CA ARG A 650 17.14 -4.42 21.43
C ARG A 650 16.62 -4.82 20.04
N THR A 651 17.01 -4.08 19.01
CA THR A 651 17.29 -4.43 17.59
C THR A 651 17.97 -3.18 16.98
N VAL A 652 18.34 -3.08 15.71
CA VAL A 652 18.65 -1.75 15.11
C VAL A 652 17.40 -0.87 15.28
N THR A 653 17.41 0.04 16.27
CA THR A 653 16.20 0.72 16.74
C THR A 653 16.04 2.08 16.06
N ALA A 654 15.09 2.21 15.14
CA ALA A 654 14.48 3.51 14.82
C ALA A 654 13.52 3.87 15.97
N TYR A 655 13.74 4.99 16.67
CA TYR A 655 12.92 5.36 17.83
C TYR A 655 11.52 5.80 17.42
N GLY A 656 10.51 5.06 17.87
CA GLY A 656 9.11 5.43 17.89
C GLY A 656 8.65 5.76 19.32
N ALA A 657 8.36 7.04 19.59
CA ALA A 657 7.48 7.49 20.67
C ALA A 657 6.75 8.78 20.24
N SER A 658 5.45 8.83 20.53
CA SER A 658 4.54 9.95 20.26
C SER A 658 4.86 11.15 21.14
N GLY A 659 4.85 12.34 20.55
CA GLY A 659 5.12 13.60 21.24
C GLY A 659 5.82 14.56 20.29
N SER A 660 5.20 15.72 20.07
CA SER A 660 5.64 16.79 19.17
C SER A 660 7.14 17.10 19.28
N GLY A 661 7.89 16.76 18.23
CA GLY A 661 9.29 17.10 18.08
C GLY A 661 9.76 16.65 16.71
N LYS A 662 10.40 17.55 15.95
CA LYS A 662 11.06 17.23 14.67
C LYS A 662 11.93 15.98 14.89
N ARG A 663 11.55 14.82 14.34
CA ARG A 663 12.45 13.66 14.31
C ARG A 663 13.52 13.93 13.27
N ALA A 664 14.60 14.57 13.70
CA ALA A 664 15.87 14.36 13.05
C ALA A 664 16.14 12.85 13.14
N VAL A 665 16.15 12.15 12.00
CA VAL A 665 16.95 10.93 11.91
C VAL A 665 18.38 11.42 12.09
N VAL A 666 18.83 11.39 13.35
CA VAL A 666 20.25 11.52 13.66
C VAL A 666 20.82 10.19 13.20
N VAL A 667 21.37 10.18 11.98
CA VAL A 667 22.24 9.11 11.55
C VAL A 667 23.42 9.18 12.50
N ARG A 668 23.38 8.39 13.58
CA ARG A 668 24.52 8.30 14.49
C ARG A 668 25.58 7.53 13.74
N LEU A 669 26.55 8.28 13.20
CA LEU A 669 27.74 7.70 12.61
C LEU A 669 28.40 6.78 13.65
N ARG A 670 28.97 5.66 13.18
CA ARG A 670 29.69 4.73 14.05
C ARG A 670 30.89 5.48 14.64
N ASP A 671 31.20 5.23 15.92
CA ASP A 671 32.46 5.67 16.51
C ASP A 671 33.43 4.48 16.47
N PRO A 672 34.60 4.59 15.81
CA PRO A 672 35.12 5.77 15.12
C PRO A 672 34.42 6.06 13.78
N VAL A 673 34.24 7.35 13.45
CA VAL A 673 33.73 7.85 12.18
C VAL A 673 34.85 7.84 11.16
N ARG A 674 34.71 7.07 10.08
CA ARG A 674 35.70 7.07 8.99
C ARG A 674 35.39 8.15 7.97
N LEU A 675 36.29 9.11 7.82
CA LEU A 675 36.17 10.24 6.90
C LEU A 675 37.07 10.03 5.67
N PHE A 676 36.49 10.11 4.48
CA PHE A 676 37.22 10.19 3.20
C PHE A 676 37.10 11.60 2.62
N VAL A 677 38.22 12.20 2.22
CA VAL A 677 38.26 13.50 1.53
C VAL A 677 38.70 13.30 0.09
N ALA A 678 37.87 13.76 -0.85
CA ALA A 678 38.02 13.53 -2.29
C ALA A 678 37.97 14.84 -3.09
N GLY A 679 38.33 14.77 -4.37
CA GLY A 679 38.01 15.83 -5.34
C GLY A 679 39.01 16.99 -5.43
N THR A 680 40.14 16.95 -4.70
CA THR A 680 41.23 17.94 -4.84
C THR A 680 42.58 17.30 -5.16
N ALA A 681 43.38 18.01 -5.95
CA ALA A 681 44.80 17.72 -6.16
C ALA A 681 45.72 18.60 -5.28
N ASP A 682 45.17 19.61 -4.59
CA ASP A 682 45.92 20.49 -3.69
C ASP A 682 45.87 19.92 -2.26
N PRO A 683 47.00 19.45 -1.71
CA PRO A 683 47.02 18.87 -0.37
C PRO A 683 46.59 19.88 0.71
N LYS A 684 46.74 21.19 0.49
CA LYS A 684 46.32 22.22 1.46
C LYS A 684 44.80 22.31 1.59
N GLU A 685 44.06 22.03 0.51
CA GLU A 685 42.60 22.02 0.53
C GLU A 685 42.08 20.81 1.33
N ALA A 686 42.70 19.63 1.15
CA ALA A 686 42.38 18.45 1.95
C ALA A 686 42.77 18.64 3.42
N GLU A 687 43.93 19.23 3.69
CA GLU A 687 44.39 19.55 5.05
C GLU A 687 43.41 20.49 5.77
N ALA A 688 42.83 21.47 5.06
CA ALA A 688 41.82 22.36 5.63
C ALA A 688 40.55 21.62 6.10
N VAL A 689 40.07 20.63 5.32
CA VAL A 689 38.96 19.76 5.74
C VAL A 689 39.34 18.94 6.97
N TRP A 690 40.56 18.41 7.01
CA TRP A 690 41.08 17.67 8.15
C TRP A 690 41.26 18.53 9.41
N ARG A 691 41.65 19.81 9.28
CA ARG A 691 41.66 20.75 10.42
C ARG A 691 40.25 20.97 10.97
N ALA A 692 39.26 21.20 10.11
CA ALA A 692 37.86 21.31 10.53
C ALA A 692 37.34 20.04 11.22
N ALA A 693 37.64 18.85 10.69
CA ALA A 693 37.30 17.58 11.33
C ALA A 693 38.01 17.42 12.69
N GLY A 694 39.30 17.79 12.77
CA GLY A 694 40.07 17.78 14.01
C GLY A 694 39.47 18.66 15.11
N GLN A 695 38.87 19.81 14.76
CA GLN A 695 38.17 20.67 15.70
C GLN A 695 36.91 20.00 16.28
N TRP A 696 36.10 19.35 15.44
CA TRP A 696 34.93 18.57 15.91
C TRP A 696 35.35 17.39 16.79
N GLN A 697 36.42 16.68 16.42
CA GLN A 697 36.98 15.61 17.25
C GLN A 697 37.46 16.14 18.62
N GLN A 698 38.18 17.26 18.66
CA GLN A 698 38.65 17.87 19.90
C GLN A 698 37.47 18.33 20.78
N ALA A 699 36.46 18.97 20.18
CA ALA A 699 35.22 19.38 20.85
C ALA A 699 34.40 18.20 21.38
N GLY A 700 34.57 17.01 20.79
CA GLY A 700 33.93 15.79 21.25
C GLY A 700 34.48 15.25 22.57
N GLU A 701 35.61 15.76 23.09
CA GLU A 701 36.22 15.36 24.38
C GLU A 701 36.36 13.82 24.53
N GLY A 702 36.68 13.12 23.44
CA GLY A 702 36.81 11.64 23.41
C GLY A 702 35.51 10.87 23.15
N LEU A 703 34.40 11.55 22.87
CA LEU A 703 33.11 10.94 22.48
C LEU A 703 32.95 10.76 20.96
N LEU A 704 33.86 11.34 20.19
CA LEU A 704 33.89 11.32 18.73
C LEU A 704 35.33 11.12 18.28
N HIS A 705 35.60 10.01 17.60
CA HIS A 705 36.89 9.75 16.94
C HIS A 705 36.67 9.81 15.43
N ILE A 706 37.40 10.68 14.73
CA ILE A 706 37.36 10.76 13.26
C ILE A 706 38.66 10.16 12.73
N LEU A 707 38.55 9.06 11.99
CA LEU A 707 39.69 8.36 11.39
C LEU A 707 39.71 8.55 9.88
N PRO A 708 40.89 8.59 9.23
CA PRO A 708 40.97 8.57 7.79
C PRO A 708 40.48 7.22 7.23
N ALA A 709 39.64 7.29 6.21
CA ALA A 709 39.36 6.16 5.33
C ALA A 709 40.34 6.18 4.15
N ALA A 710 40.82 5.01 3.71
CA ALA A 710 41.70 4.94 2.54
C ALA A 710 40.92 5.06 1.22
N THR A 711 39.64 4.67 1.25
CA THR A 711 38.75 4.65 0.08
C THR A 711 37.35 5.17 0.46
N PRO A 712 36.56 5.68 -0.50
CA PRO A 712 35.16 6.08 -0.24
C PRO A 712 34.31 4.97 0.36
N GLU A 713 34.58 3.70 -0.01
CA GLU A 713 33.82 2.53 0.44
C GLU A 713 34.06 2.18 1.91
N GLU A 714 35.20 2.60 2.45
CA GLU A 714 35.52 2.44 3.87
C GLU A 714 34.96 3.57 4.74
N ALA A 715 34.42 4.62 4.13
CA ALA A 715 34.03 5.84 4.81
C ALA A 715 32.59 5.80 5.33
N ASP A 716 32.41 6.28 6.56
CA ASP A 716 31.10 6.62 7.11
C ASP A 716 30.64 8.03 6.68
N LEU A 717 31.60 8.89 6.31
CA LEU A 717 31.41 10.26 5.87
C LEU A 717 32.34 10.57 4.69
N VAL A 718 31.80 11.12 3.60
CA VAL A 718 32.60 11.51 2.43
C VAL A 718 32.52 13.03 2.27
N VAL A 719 33.66 13.70 2.17
CA VAL A 719 33.75 15.10 1.76
C VAL A 719 34.30 15.16 0.33
N TYR A 720 33.54 15.73 -0.59
CA TYR A 720 33.94 15.89 -1.98
C TYR A 720 34.15 17.38 -2.30
N LEU A 721 35.40 17.74 -2.59
CA LEU A 721 35.76 19.07 -3.07
C LEU A 721 35.45 19.12 -4.57
N THR A 722 34.37 19.81 -4.95
CA THR A 722 33.93 19.92 -6.34
C THR A 722 34.46 21.21 -6.97
N ASN A 723 34.81 21.16 -8.26
CA ASN A 723 35.13 22.37 -9.03
C ASN A 723 34.00 22.64 -10.03
N ARG A 724 32.91 23.25 -9.55
CA ARG A 724 31.72 23.53 -10.37
C ARG A 724 31.55 25.06 -10.51
N PRO A 725 32.13 25.69 -11.56
CA PRO A 725 32.20 27.16 -11.68
C PRO A 725 30.84 27.87 -11.78
N ASN A 726 29.75 27.14 -12.05
CA ASN A 726 28.40 27.70 -12.23
C ASN A 726 27.45 27.40 -11.05
N LEU A 727 27.99 26.99 -9.90
CA LEU A 727 27.19 26.73 -8.69
C LEU A 727 27.44 27.83 -7.65
N ASP A 728 26.38 28.59 -7.35
CA ASP A 728 26.40 29.72 -6.40
C ASP A 728 26.52 29.28 -4.92
N THR A 729 26.57 27.98 -4.65
CA THR A 729 26.69 27.44 -3.28
C THR A 729 28.15 27.13 -2.95
N LEU A 730 28.64 27.64 -1.81
CA LEU A 730 29.99 27.34 -1.30
C LEU A 730 30.12 25.90 -0.77
N GLY A 731 29.01 25.29 -0.32
CA GLY A 731 28.96 23.88 0.06
C GLY A 731 27.55 23.43 0.46
N ALA A 732 27.32 22.12 0.43
CA ALA A 732 26.06 21.49 0.78
C ALA A 732 26.29 20.10 1.39
N VAL A 733 25.50 19.72 2.39
CA VAL A 733 25.38 18.32 2.82
C VAL A 733 24.23 17.69 2.06
N THR A 734 24.52 16.61 1.34
CA THR A 734 23.54 15.80 0.62
C THR A 734 23.56 14.38 1.17
N ALA A 735 22.43 13.68 1.08
CA ALA A 735 22.41 12.24 1.26
C ALA A 735 22.58 11.62 -0.13
N SER A 736 23.73 11.00 -0.40
CA SER A 736 23.98 10.37 -1.69
C SER A 736 23.93 8.86 -1.57
N THR A 737 23.26 8.22 -2.52
CA THR A 737 23.43 6.79 -2.77
C THR A 737 24.65 6.64 -3.66
N LEU A 738 25.81 6.44 -3.07
CA LEU A 738 27.01 6.06 -3.84
C LEU A 738 26.78 4.65 -4.39
N SER A 739 26.27 4.55 -5.63
CA SER A 739 26.24 3.28 -6.36
C SER A 739 27.64 2.99 -6.89
N LEU A 740 28.47 2.36 -6.05
CA LEU A 740 29.83 1.96 -6.40
C LEU A 740 29.95 0.42 -6.35
N ARG A 741 29.19 -0.28 -7.19
CA ARG A 741 29.52 -1.54 -7.93
C ARG A 741 28.25 -2.25 -8.46
N PRO A 742 28.28 -2.88 -9.66
CA PRO A 742 27.11 -3.57 -10.25
C PRO A 742 26.72 -4.93 -9.63
N ARG A 743 27.35 -5.42 -8.54
CA ARG A 743 27.20 -6.83 -8.11
C ARG A 743 26.50 -7.08 -6.78
N ASP A 744 26.29 -6.10 -5.92
CA ASP A 744 25.64 -6.32 -4.61
C ASP A 744 24.49 -5.31 -4.40
N PHE A 745 23.36 -5.56 -5.07
CA PHE A 745 22.19 -4.65 -5.13
C PHE A 745 21.27 -4.63 -3.89
N ASN A 746 21.69 -5.17 -2.74
CA ASN A 746 20.75 -5.45 -1.63
C ASN A 746 20.86 -4.57 -0.37
N ASN A 747 21.75 -3.56 -0.30
CA ASN A 747 21.79 -2.63 0.83
C ASN A 747 22.31 -1.24 0.40
N PHE A 748 21.40 -0.34 0.02
CA PHE A 748 21.75 1.07 -0.17
C PHE A 748 21.82 1.78 1.20
N LEU A 749 23.01 1.77 1.82
CA LEU A 749 23.28 2.69 2.92
C LEU A 749 23.47 4.10 2.32
N GLN A 750 22.57 5.02 2.64
CA GLN A 750 22.77 6.44 2.35
C GLN A 750 23.89 6.95 3.25
N LEU A 751 25.04 7.29 2.66
CA LEU A 751 26.14 7.92 3.37
C LEU A 751 25.94 9.45 3.32
N PRO A 752 26.18 10.18 4.41
CA PRO A 752 26.28 11.63 4.34
C PRO A 752 27.44 12.01 3.41
N LEU A 753 27.12 12.79 2.38
CA LEU A 753 28.06 13.35 1.43
C LEU A 753 28.11 14.86 1.62
N VAL A 754 29.27 15.39 1.97
CA VAL A 754 29.52 16.83 2.06
C VAL A 754 30.16 17.28 0.76
N GLU A 755 29.44 18.02 -0.08
CA GLU A 755 30.02 18.67 -1.26
C GLU A 755 30.48 20.09 -0.88
N ILE A 756 31.74 20.43 -1.15
CA ILE A 756 32.26 21.81 -0.99
C ILE A 756 32.66 22.29 -2.38
N ASN A 757 32.11 23.41 -2.83
CA ASN A 757 32.46 23.96 -4.13
C ASN A 757 33.72 24.84 -4.01
N VAL A 758 34.85 24.32 -4.46
CA VAL A 758 36.13 25.04 -4.39
C VAL A 758 36.32 26.01 -5.56
N SER A 759 35.47 26.00 -6.60
CA SER A 759 35.65 26.91 -7.75
C SER A 759 35.58 28.38 -7.32
N SER A 760 34.58 28.73 -6.51
CA SER A 760 34.37 30.09 -6.01
C SER A 760 35.41 30.48 -4.96
N LEU A 761 35.92 29.49 -4.21
CA LEU A 761 36.97 29.69 -3.21
C LEU A 761 38.37 29.84 -3.84
N ARG A 762 38.58 29.28 -5.04
CA ARG A 762 39.85 29.40 -5.77
C ARG A 762 40.10 30.77 -6.36
N ALA A 763 39.08 31.61 -6.49
CA ALA A 763 39.21 33.01 -6.86
C ALA A 763 39.91 33.86 -5.79
N PHE A 764 39.98 33.38 -4.54
CA PHE A 764 40.68 34.06 -3.45
C PHE A 764 42.19 33.74 -3.49
N GLN A 765 42.98 34.61 -2.84
CA GLN A 765 44.44 34.45 -2.74
C GLN A 765 44.81 33.07 -2.15
N ASP A 766 45.89 32.48 -2.65
CA ASP A 766 46.35 31.14 -2.22
C ASP A 766 46.58 31.04 -0.70
N ALA A 767 46.89 32.16 -0.03
CA ALA A 767 47.06 32.23 1.43
C ALA A 767 45.73 32.13 2.21
N ASP A 768 44.64 32.66 1.67
CA ASP A 768 43.33 32.72 2.34
C ASP A 768 42.45 31.51 2.01
N ARG A 769 42.69 30.87 0.86
CA ARG A 769 41.89 29.73 0.38
C ARG A 769 41.77 28.59 1.39
N PRO A 770 42.85 28.09 2.04
CA PRO A 770 42.71 27.01 3.02
C PRO A 770 41.85 27.41 4.21
N ARG A 771 41.89 28.68 4.64
CA ARG A 771 41.09 29.20 5.74
C ARG A 771 39.60 29.25 5.40
N LEU A 772 39.26 29.64 4.17
CA LEU A 772 37.88 29.66 3.70
C LEU A 772 37.32 28.24 3.53
N ILE A 773 38.11 27.30 3.00
CA ILE A 773 37.71 25.88 2.90
C ILE A 773 37.48 25.29 4.30
N GLU A 774 38.36 25.58 5.25
CA GLU A 774 38.22 25.15 6.64
C GLU A 774 36.91 25.68 7.27
N MET A 775 36.58 26.96 7.06
CA MET A 775 35.32 27.56 7.53
C MET A 775 34.09 26.84 6.94
N VAL A 776 34.08 26.58 5.63
CA VAL A 776 32.96 25.89 4.98
C VAL A 776 32.87 24.45 5.46
N ALA A 777 33.99 23.74 5.53
CA ALA A 777 34.07 22.38 6.03
C ALA A 777 33.59 22.28 7.49
N LEU A 778 33.98 23.22 8.36
CA LEU A 778 33.59 23.25 9.76
C LEU A 778 32.05 23.23 9.92
N LYS A 779 31.35 24.10 9.20
CA LYS A 779 29.88 24.17 9.22
C LYS A 779 29.21 22.93 8.62
N GLN A 780 29.66 22.48 7.45
CA GLN A 780 29.03 21.34 6.77
C GLN A 780 29.27 20.01 7.52
N LEU A 781 30.44 19.83 8.12
CA LEU A 781 30.71 18.69 9.00
C LEU A 781 29.81 18.72 10.23
N GLY A 782 29.50 19.89 10.79
CA GLY A 782 28.51 20.01 11.87
C GLY A 782 27.14 19.46 11.49
N TYR A 783 26.63 19.82 10.30
CA TYR A 783 25.38 19.24 9.77
C TYR A 783 25.48 17.73 9.57
N ALA A 784 26.60 17.23 9.03
CA ALA A 784 26.82 15.81 8.79
C ALA A 784 26.93 14.99 10.11
N LEU A 785 27.47 15.60 11.17
CA LEU A 785 27.53 15.05 12.52
C LEU A 785 26.21 15.15 13.29
N GLY A 786 25.17 15.73 12.68
CA GLY A 786 23.81 15.77 13.22
C GLY A 786 23.45 17.03 13.99
N LEU A 787 24.29 18.08 14.00
CA LEU A 787 23.90 19.39 14.50
C LEU A 787 22.96 20.03 13.48
N ARG A 788 21.64 19.92 13.70
CA ARG A 788 20.63 20.46 12.80
C ARG A 788 20.08 21.79 13.30
N GLY A 789 19.84 22.70 12.36
CA GLY A 789 19.40 24.08 12.63
C GLY A 789 20.56 25.05 12.49
N ALA A 790 20.27 26.26 12.01
CA ALA A 790 21.24 27.33 12.07
C ALA A 790 21.21 27.96 13.47
N SER A 791 22.39 28.28 14.00
CA SER A 791 22.48 29.11 15.19
C SER A 791 21.96 30.51 14.87
N ASP A 792 21.39 31.16 15.88
CA ASP A 792 21.04 32.58 15.87
C ASP A 792 22.19 33.48 16.35
N ASP A 793 23.31 32.89 16.81
CA ASP A 793 24.51 33.62 17.24
C ASP A 793 25.55 33.64 16.13
N ALA A 794 25.94 34.84 15.72
CA ALA A 794 26.95 35.02 14.69
C ALA A 794 28.28 34.35 15.05
N GLN A 795 28.65 34.24 16.33
CA GLN A 795 29.95 33.64 16.73
C GLN A 795 30.00 32.11 16.56
N ASP A 796 28.88 31.46 16.29
CA ASP A 796 28.82 30.00 16.14
C ASP A 796 29.23 29.57 14.73
N ALA A 797 29.95 28.45 14.64
CA ALA A 797 30.25 27.80 13.37
C ALA A 797 28.97 27.34 12.64
N MET A 798 27.89 27.10 13.40
CA MET A 798 26.58 26.73 12.87
C MET A 798 25.67 27.93 12.54
N TYR A 799 26.15 29.18 12.61
CA TYR A 799 25.39 30.38 12.19
C TYR A 799 24.95 30.30 10.73
N THR A 800 23.83 30.96 10.37
CA THR A 800 23.26 30.91 8.99
C THR A 800 24.23 31.41 7.93
N GLU A 801 25.03 32.42 8.24
CA GLU A 801 25.97 33.06 7.31
C GLU A 801 27.43 32.68 7.60
N PHE A 802 28.31 32.90 6.63
CA PHE A 802 29.75 32.73 6.82
C PHE A 802 30.35 34.05 7.29
N ASN A 803 30.77 34.13 8.55
CA ASN A 803 31.31 35.36 9.14
C ASN A 803 32.83 35.32 9.41
N GLY A 804 33.55 34.37 8.81
CA GLY A 804 35.00 34.22 8.98
C GLY A 804 35.45 33.39 10.19
N THR A 805 34.50 32.82 10.94
CA THR A 805 34.79 31.94 12.08
C THR A 805 35.31 30.58 11.62
N THR A 806 36.50 30.22 12.08
CA THR A 806 37.11 28.89 11.89
C THR A 806 37.30 28.18 13.23
N ALA A 807 36.55 28.54 14.26
CA ALA A 807 36.63 27.96 15.59
C ALA A 807 35.22 27.59 16.08
N LEU A 808 35.09 26.49 16.80
CA LEU A 808 33.82 26.12 17.44
C LEU A 808 33.58 27.00 18.68
N SER A 809 32.39 27.58 18.79
CA SER A 809 31.97 28.29 19.99
C SER A 809 31.71 27.31 21.15
N GLU A 810 31.57 27.82 22.37
CA GLU A 810 31.13 26.98 23.50
C GLU A 810 29.72 26.40 23.27
N ARG A 811 28.85 27.09 22.51
CA ARG A 811 27.52 26.60 22.17
C ARG A 811 27.60 25.45 21.16
N ASP A 812 28.46 25.54 20.14
CA ASP A 812 28.70 24.46 19.19
C ASP A 812 29.22 23.20 19.91
N LYS A 813 30.23 23.35 20.78
CA LYS A 813 30.81 22.26 21.58
C LYS A 813 29.77 21.60 22.47
N THR A 814 28.98 22.41 23.19
CA THR A 814 27.90 21.92 24.05
C THR A 814 26.86 21.14 23.23
N THR A 815 26.52 21.63 22.03
CA THR A 815 25.55 20.98 21.14
C THR A 815 26.07 19.64 20.64
N LEU A 816 27.33 19.57 20.21
CA LEU A 816 27.99 18.32 19.82
C LEU A 816 28.01 17.32 20.98
N LYS A 817 28.40 17.76 22.17
CA LYS A 817 28.43 16.93 23.38
C LYS A 817 27.05 16.34 23.68
N MET A 818 25.97 17.12 23.57
CA MET A 818 24.60 16.61 23.70
C MET A 818 24.23 15.54 22.67
N VAL A 819 24.77 15.62 21.44
CA VAL A 819 24.54 14.60 20.40
C VAL A 819 25.26 13.28 20.74
N PHE A 820 26.49 13.34 21.25
CA PHE A 820 27.33 12.15 21.46
C PHE A 820 27.32 11.57 22.89
N GLU A 821 27.04 12.36 23.94
CA GLU A 821 27.00 11.90 25.35
C GLU A 821 25.84 10.98 25.71
N ARG A 822 24.78 10.92 24.89
CA ARG A 822 23.67 9.99 25.11
C ARG A 822 24.16 8.54 24.96
N ARG A 823 24.73 7.97 26.02
CA ARG A 823 24.95 6.53 26.18
C ARG A 823 23.61 5.88 26.52
N PRO A 824 23.16 4.84 25.82
CA PRO A 824 22.00 4.08 26.27
C PRO A 824 22.39 3.38 27.58
N ASP A 825 21.74 3.71 28.69
CA ASP A 825 21.83 2.86 29.89
C ASP A 825 21.12 1.53 29.58
N ILE A 826 21.93 0.47 29.48
CA ILE A 826 21.45 -0.88 29.14
C ILE A 826 21.24 -1.73 30.41
N SER A 827 21.39 -1.16 31.61
CA SER A 827 21.11 -1.88 32.85
C SER A 827 19.60 -2.01 33.07
N ARG A 828 19.09 -3.24 33.06
CA ARG A 828 17.70 -3.55 33.40
C ARG A 828 17.50 -3.34 34.91
N PRO A 829 16.42 -2.70 35.40
CA PRO A 829 16.05 -2.84 36.79
C PRO A 829 15.46 -4.24 37.00
N ILE A 830 16.06 -5.01 37.91
CA ILE A 830 15.44 -6.20 38.51
C ILE A 830 14.31 -5.68 39.40
N TRP A 831 13.05 -5.95 39.06
CA TRP A 831 11.94 -5.78 39.99
C TRP A 831 11.89 -7.03 40.86
N SER A 832 12.42 -6.92 42.09
CA SER A 832 12.15 -7.88 43.15
C SER A 832 10.79 -7.59 43.77
N ASP A 833 10.03 -8.66 43.93
CA ASP A 833 8.73 -8.73 44.58
C ASP A 833 8.79 -8.16 46.01
N GLN A 834 8.12 -7.03 46.25
CA GLN A 834 7.81 -6.52 47.59
C GLN A 834 6.40 -5.94 47.62
N SER A 835 5.40 -6.81 47.61
CA SER A 835 4.14 -6.55 48.29
C SER A 835 4.23 -7.09 49.73
N GLN A 836 4.73 -6.27 50.66
CA GLN A 836 4.37 -6.41 52.08
C GLN A 836 4.11 -5.02 52.67
N GLY A 837 2.83 -4.80 53.02
CA GLY A 837 2.39 -3.94 54.12
C GLY A 837 2.49 -2.42 53.95
N ALA A 838 1.41 -1.79 53.49
CA ALA A 838 1.11 -0.42 53.92
C ALA A 838 0.33 -0.47 55.25
N PRO A 839 0.75 0.22 56.31
CA PRO A 839 0.01 0.29 57.57
C PRO A 839 -1.26 1.14 57.43
N GLN A 840 -2.30 0.75 58.16
CA GLN A 840 -3.51 1.54 58.36
C GLN A 840 -3.18 2.89 59.02
N ALA A 841 -3.59 3.97 58.37
CA ALA A 841 -3.62 5.29 59.01
C ALA A 841 -4.89 5.41 59.86
N THR A 842 -4.77 5.12 61.16
CA THR A 842 -5.70 5.60 62.18
C THR A 842 -5.42 7.07 62.45
N GLY A 843 -6.45 7.90 62.35
CA GLY A 843 -6.37 9.33 62.60
C GLY A 843 -6.15 9.69 64.05
N LEU A 844 -5.62 10.89 64.28
CA LEU A 844 -5.76 11.71 65.48
C LEU A 844 -5.59 13.19 65.07
N GLN A 845 -6.59 14.01 65.37
CA GLN A 845 -6.41 15.42 65.76
C GLN A 845 -6.16 15.45 67.29
N PRO A 846 -5.93 16.62 67.91
CA PRO A 846 -4.89 17.62 67.68
C PRO A 846 -4.10 17.92 68.99
N GLU A 847 -2.88 18.43 68.88
CA GLU A 847 -2.28 19.43 69.80
C GLU A 847 -1.06 20.07 69.12
#